data_AF-A0A1Y3UCC2-F1
#
_entry.id   AF-A0A1Y3UCC2-F1
#
_cell.length_a   1.000
_cell.length_b   1.000
_cell.length_c   1.000
_cell.angle_alpha   90.00
_cell.angle_beta   90.00
_cell.angle_gamma   90.00
#
_symmetry.space_group_name_H-M   'P 1'
#
loop_
_entity.id
_entity.type
_entity.pdbx_description
1 polymer ?
#
loop_
_entity_poly.entity_id
_entity_poly.type
_entity_poly.pdbx_seq_one_letter_code
_entity_poly.pdbx_strand_id
1 'polypeptide(L)'
;MYNLREDVMRNTDLTNEPLASDPAPAPRRGNHFSSGPSSNGGDAASARGAARAAGASSAATRQRTVAPDETAAYTSAYFASAQQAPTANAGRTTHAAGASASATGAQPTTARHTAQPQAAQPVAATPVRATQAPRIASGSGGNGGNGYGGAPHSSYYDQQPPRKRGRGKLIAGIVGAVLAVIVVVGGVCGFFMLRDYQEINAQVPNLMEEAGSLKDAVMAGDGETVRNTAAEIAGQVSDIHNRLEGIPWKLASFVPVVGSDVNTVRTVVAEADRLCQYALIPACDSLGDLNLSNLMTDGAINVGLLQSLADTLQSVAPVVEQSAETIADLPEPNIGKVREVVTKVQGVFEKANSAVTAINEIAPYLPQMLGADGVRHYLLVAQNNVELRSTGGFPGSVGVMSVSNGAISLGDFVSVGTTADGGLHWYDQAGFGVTSEEIAIFGDRVGKIPADTPFIYDFPRAYSLFTQMYLDQKGGSIDGVIAIDPVFLQYMLQITGGVDVNGVAVNGDNAASLLMHDAYNLFDTDTQDAFFSAVAGAAFNNMMSNLGNVSLTDLLGVLERGIPEGRFRVWMANEDEEKVIEKLGMSGAVETDPTTPQLGFYVADDTASKISWYISLNTTINSSTKNADGSTTYNVTSTITNNLTPAEAANQDQYITGYSTMKRDVTDMLNRVYIAAPAGGTISDVTVDGYSNGGGLATYNGNQVYVDFVQTLGGATTTFTYNVTTSPEATEELTIVQTPTAQGIAGWQ
;
A
#
# COMPACT_ATOMS: atom_id res chain seq x y z
N MET A 1 16.87 32.82 -34.41
CA MET A 1 17.41 34.06 -35.00
C MET A 1 18.32 34.72 -33.97
N TYR A 2 19.38 35.35 -34.47
CA TYR A 2 20.59 35.81 -33.76
C TYR A 2 20.41 36.97 -32.76
N ASN A 3 21.21 36.91 -31.68
CA ASN A 3 21.80 37.93 -30.79
C ASN A 3 21.55 39.45 -31.02
N LEU A 4 21.42 40.21 -29.91
CA LEU A 4 22.39 41.27 -29.49
C LEU A 4 21.98 42.12 -28.24
N ARG A 5 23.00 42.44 -27.41
CA ARG A 5 23.23 43.56 -26.43
C ARG A 5 22.70 43.40 -25.00
N GLU A 6 23.52 43.26 -23.94
CA GLU A 6 24.57 44.11 -23.29
C GLU A 6 24.08 45.23 -22.34
N ASP A 7 24.48 45.04 -21.07
CA ASP A 7 24.92 45.96 -20.00
C ASP A 7 24.04 47.09 -19.44
N VAL A 8 23.85 47.08 -18.09
CA VAL A 8 24.45 48.02 -17.12
C VAL A 8 24.37 47.45 -15.68
N MET A 9 25.53 47.28 -15.03
CA MET A 9 25.69 47.17 -13.57
C MET A 9 25.92 48.57 -12.95
N ARG A 10 25.35 48.84 -11.77
CA ARG A 10 25.95 49.73 -10.74
C ARG A 10 25.32 49.57 -9.35
N ASN A 11 26.20 49.27 -8.39
CA ASN A 11 26.05 49.31 -6.92
C ASN A 11 25.46 50.61 -6.36
N THR A 12 24.71 50.51 -5.24
CA THR A 12 25.05 51.24 -4.00
C THR A 12 24.36 50.62 -2.76
N ASP A 13 25.15 50.52 -1.71
CA ASP A 13 24.89 50.01 -0.35
C ASP A 13 24.04 50.93 0.56
N LEU A 14 23.35 50.28 1.51
CA LEU A 14 23.19 50.55 2.96
C LEU A 14 22.87 51.98 3.50
N THR A 15 21.81 52.10 4.30
CA THR A 15 21.86 52.43 5.76
C THR A 15 20.48 52.53 6.46
N ASN A 16 20.30 51.75 7.54
CA ASN A 16 19.67 51.98 8.87
C ASN A 16 18.40 52.85 9.09
N GLU A 17 17.30 52.18 9.54
CA GLU A 17 16.52 52.31 10.82
C GLU A 17 16.04 53.69 11.40
N PRO A 18 15.08 53.74 12.36
CA PRO A 18 13.64 53.43 12.32
C PRO A 18 12.79 54.62 12.91
N LEU A 19 11.45 54.51 13.04
CA LEU A 19 10.65 55.01 14.18
C LEU A 19 9.12 54.87 13.98
N ALA A 20 8.46 54.50 15.08
CA ALA A 20 7.05 54.15 15.25
C ALA A 20 6.10 55.36 15.31
N SER A 21 4.80 55.12 15.01
CA SER A 21 3.67 55.38 15.94
C SER A 21 2.30 55.28 15.24
N ASP A 22 1.45 54.37 15.73
CA ASP A 22 -0.03 54.41 15.69
C ASP A 22 -0.55 55.59 16.55
N PRO A 23 -1.83 56.04 16.52
CA PRO A 23 -3.04 55.18 16.64
C PRO A 23 -4.35 55.64 15.94
N ALA A 24 -5.34 54.74 15.97
CA ALA A 24 -6.76 54.95 15.63
C ALA A 24 -7.52 55.94 16.53
N PRO A 25 -8.75 56.36 16.14
CA PRO A 25 -9.92 56.07 17.00
C PRO A 25 -11.26 55.81 16.26
N ALA A 26 -12.16 55.08 16.94
CA ALA A 26 -13.61 54.97 16.69
C ALA A 26 -14.41 55.82 17.73
N PRO A 27 -15.73 55.69 17.98
CA PRO A 27 -16.92 55.36 17.17
C PRO A 27 -18.11 56.36 17.40
N ARG A 28 -19.25 56.25 16.67
CA ARG A 28 -20.56 56.76 17.14
C ARG A 28 -21.77 55.89 16.71
N ARG A 29 -22.71 55.77 17.67
CA ARG A 29 -23.98 55.01 17.72
C ARG A 29 -25.17 55.72 17.05
N GLY A 30 -26.24 54.96 16.73
CA GLY A 30 -27.60 55.34 17.15
C GLY A 30 -28.83 54.98 16.26
N ASN A 31 -29.62 54.00 16.73
CA ASN A 31 -31.10 53.96 16.85
C ASN A 31 -32.07 53.51 15.71
N HIS A 32 -32.67 52.32 15.93
CA HIS A 32 -34.09 51.96 16.19
C HIS A 32 -35.27 52.02 15.16
N PHE A 33 -36.16 51.00 15.33
CA PHE A 33 -37.56 50.74 14.88
C PHE A 33 -37.74 50.12 13.47
N SER A 34 -38.72 49.27 13.12
CA SER A 34 -39.68 48.31 13.71
C SER A 34 -40.74 48.00 12.62
N SER A 35 -41.31 46.77 12.61
CA SER A 35 -42.62 46.32 12.05
C SER A 35 -42.84 46.19 10.52
N GLY A 36 -43.24 44.98 10.07
CA GLY A 36 -43.81 44.65 8.73
C GLY A 36 -45.34 44.93 8.63
N PRO A 37 -46.18 44.16 7.90
CA PRO A 37 -46.00 43.18 6.81
C PRO A 37 -47.01 43.37 5.61
N SER A 38 -47.24 42.33 4.79
CA SER A 38 -48.34 42.09 3.80
C SER A 38 -48.12 42.62 2.36
N SER A 39 -48.68 42.05 1.28
CA SER A 39 -49.24 40.75 0.87
C SER A 39 -49.64 40.85 -0.62
N ASN A 40 -49.86 39.70 -1.26
CA ASN A 40 -50.67 39.45 -2.48
C ASN A 40 -50.22 39.98 -3.86
N GLY A 41 -49.88 39.03 -4.74
CA GLY A 41 -50.91 38.35 -5.55
C GLY A 41 -50.92 38.63 -7.06
N GLY A 42 -51.02 37.54 -7.84
CA GLY A 42 -51.90 37.51 -9.02
C GLY A 42 -51.27 37.43 -10.42
N ASP A 43 -51.05 36.19 -10.87
CA ASP A 43 -51.60 35.59 -12.10
C ASP A 43 -51.34 36.09 -13.54
N ALA A 44 -51.17 35.06 -14.37
CA ALA A 44 -51.68 34.84 -15.73
C ALA A 44 -50.86 35.26 -16.97
N ALA A 45 -50.14 34.25 -17.48
CA ALA A 45 -50.18 33.72 -18.85
C ALA A 45 -50.89 34.52 -19.97
N SER A 46 -50.21 34.68 -21.11
CA SER A 46 -50.71 34.19 -22.40
C SER A 46 -49.61 34.17 -23.47
N ALA A 47 -49.70 33.14 -24.32
CA ALA A 47 -48.77 32.80 -25.38
C ALA A 47 -49.14 33.44 -26.73
N ARG A 48 -48.18 33.31 -27.67
CA ARG A 48 -48.26 33.28 -29.14
C ARG A 48 -47.72 34.52 -29.87
N GLY A 49 -46.78 34.26 -30.78
CA GLY A 49 -46.41 35.17 -31.86
C GLY A 49 -45.15 34.72 -32.59
N ALA A 50 -45.31 34.07 -33.73
CA ALA A 50 -44.26 33.48 -34.54
C ALA A 50 -43.47 34.51 -35.38
N ALA A 51 -42.18 34.18 -35.60
CA ALA A 51 -41.38 34.27 -36.83
C ALA A 51 -41.44 35.54 -37.73
N ARG A 52 -40.29 36.21 -37.89
CA ARG A 52 -39.41 36.16 -39.09
C ARG A 52 -38.42 37.35 -39.17
N ALA A 53 -37.17 36.99 -39.47
CA ALA A 53 -36.22 37.58 -40.42
C ALA A 53 -35.66 39.02 -40.26
N ALA A 54 -34.32 39.03 -40.13
CA ALA A 54 -33.32 39.83 -40.85
C ALA A 54 -33.24 41.36 -40.61
N GLY A 55 -32.03 41.80 -40.19
CA GLY A 55 -31.61 43.19 -40.28
C GLY A 55 -30.41 43.49 -39.40
N ALA A 56 -29.21 43.42 -39.98
CA ALA A 56 -27.96 43.83 -39.36
C ALA A 56 -27.96 45.33 -38.99
N SER A 57 -27.48 45.68 -37.79
CA SER A 57 -26.72 46.91 -37.59
C SER A 57 -25.81 46.80 -36.37
N SER A 58 -24.61 47.31 -36.56
CA SER A 58 -23.47 47.37 -35.66
C SER A 58 -23.73 48.18 -34.38
N ALA A 59 -23.35 47.62 -33.23
CA ALA A 59 -22.98 48.39 -32.05
C ALA A 59 -21.75 47.75 -31.41
N ALA A 60 -20.63 48.47 -31.47
CA ALA A 60 -19.39 48.09 -30.84
C ALA A 60 -19.52 48.21 -29.31
N THR A 61 -19.48 47.07 -28.62
CA THR A 61 -19.25 47.03 -27.18
C THR A 61 -17.84 46.49 -26.96
N ARG A 62 -16.99 47.31 -26.32
CA ARG A 62 -15.65 46.89 -25.88
C ARG A 62 -15.79 45.76 -24.86
N GLN A 63 -15.63 44.51 -25.29
CA GLN A 63 -15.25 43.44 -24.39
C GLN A 63 -13.75 43.55 -24.14
N ARG A 64 -13.36 43.69 -22.87
CA ARG A 64 -12.01 43.35 -22.42
C ARG A 64 -11.82 41.86 -22.72
N THR A 65 -10.99 41.55 -23.69
CA THR A 65 -10.34 40.25 -23.79
C THR A 65 -9.51 40.06 -22.53
N VAL A 66 -9.97 39.19 -21.64
CA VAL A 66 -9.10 38.54 -20.65
C VAL A 66 -8.25 37.57 -21.46
N ALA A 67 -6.92 37.68 -21.35
CA ALA A 67 -6.01 36.72 -21.95
C ALA A 67 -6.34 35.34 -21.36
N PRO A 68 -6.31 34.26 -22.16
CA PRO A 68 -6.47 32.91 -21.61
C PRO A 68 -5.40 32.68 -20.54
N ASP A 69 -5.80 32.02 -19.45
CA ASP A 69 -4.87 31.42 -18.49
C ASP A 69 -3.84 30.57 -19.26
N GLU A 70 -2.57 30.66 -18.87
CA GLU A 70 -1.46 29.93 -19.49
C GLU A 70 -1.80 28.43 -19.57
N THR A 71 -2.48 27.87 -18.56
CA THR A 71 -2.94 26.48 -18.53
C THR A 71 -3.79 26.09 -19.76
N ALA A 72 -4.71 26.94 -20.21
CA ALA A 72 -5.63 26.64 -21.33
C ALA A 72 -4.95 26.78 -22.71
N ALA A 73 -4.02 27.74 -22.85
CA ALA A 73 -3.22 27.91 -24.06
C ALA A 73 -2.20 26.77 -24.23
N TYR A 74 -1.63 26.29 -23.11
CA TYR A 74 -0.71 25.16 -23.07
C TYR A 74 -1.40 23.82 -23.36
N THR A 75 -2.60 23.59 -22.80
CA THR A 75 -3.41 22.38 -23.05
C THR A 75 -3.75 22.19 -24.54
N SER A 76 -3.94 23.28 -25.28
CA SER A 76 -4.21 23.21 -26.73
C SER A 76 -2.97 22.87 -27.58
N ALA A 77 -1.78 23.31 -27.17
CA ALA A 77 -0.51 22.93 -27.82
C ALA A 77 -0.11 21.48 -27.48
N TYR A 78 -0.44 21.04 -26.27
CA TYR A 78 -0.21 19.70 -25.72
C TYR A 78 -0.90 18.56 -26.50
N PHE A 79 -2.14 18.74 -26.97
CA PHE A 79 -2.84 17.72 -27.77
C PHE A 79 -2.42 17.68 -29.25
N ALA A 80 -1.72 18.70 -29.75
CA ALA A 80 -1.20 18.71 -31.12
C ALA A 80 0.05 17.82 -31.28
N SER A 81 0.87 17.66 -30.23
CA SER A 81 2.06 16.80 -30.27
C SER A 81 1.77 15.31 -30.03
N ALA A 82 0.67 14.98 -29.35
CA ALA A 82 0.24 13.59 -29.10
C ALA A 82 -0.24 12.85 -30.37
N GLN A 83 -0.36 13.54 -31.51
CA GLN A 83 -0.86 12.99 -32.77
C GLN A 83 0.16 12.14 -33.56
N GLN A 84 1.39 11.95 -33.08
CA GLN A 84 2.43 11.21 -33.80
C GLN A 84 2.81 9.90 -33.10
N ALA A 85 2.01 8.86 -33.31
CA ALA A 85 2.49 7.48 -33.18
C ALA A 85 3.20 7.07 -34.48
N PRO A 86 4.38 6.43 -34.43
CA PRO A 86 5.05 5.97 -35.65
C PRO A 86 4.36 4.71 -36.18
N THR A 87 3.88 4.78 -37.42
CA THR A 87 3.46 3.59 -38.18
C THR A 87 4.71 2.78 -38.55
N ALA A 88 4.88 1.59 -37.97
CA ALA A 88 5.94 0.66 -38.34
C ALA A 88 5.65 0.10 -39.74
N ASN A 89 6.37 0.60 -40.75
CA ASN A 89 6.25 0.15 -42.12
C ASN A 89 7.10 -1.12 -42.33
N ALA A 90 6.45 -2.23 -42.65
CA ALA A 90 7.10 -3.49 -42.94
C ALA A 90 7.82 -3.46 -44.30
N GLY A 91 9.11 -3.83 -44.29
CA GLY A 91 9.77 -4.43 -45.45
C GLY A 91 11.05 -3.75 -45.94
N ARG A 92 12.21 -4.34 -45.63
CA ARG A 92 13.09 -4.96 -46.65
C ARG A 92 14.32 -5.61 -46.00
N THR A 93 14.55 -6.85 -46.40
CA THR A 93 15.76 -7.66 -46.19
C THR A 93 16.99 -7.03 -46.84
N THR A 94 18.14 -7.07 -46.16
CA THR A 94 19.45 -7.36 -46.77
C THR A 94 20.44 -7.91 -45.73
N HIS A 95 21.13 -8.98 -46.12
CA HIS A 95 22.25 -9.61 -45.43
C HIS A 95 23.49 -8.69 -45.33
N ALA A 96 24.22 -8.77 -44.23
CA ALA A 96 25.70 -8.78 -44.24
C ALA A 96 26.27 -9.32 -42.93
N ALA A 97 27.17 -10.29 -43.07
CA ALA A 97 28.00 -10.86 -42.01
C ALA A 97 29.15 -9.91 -41.63
N GLY A 98 29.61 -9.99 -40.38
CA GLY A 98 30.83 -9.32 -39.91
C GLY A 98 31.22 -9.81 -38.52
N ALA A 99 32.33 -10.55 -38.46
CA ALA A 99 32.85 -11.25 -37.30
C ALA A 99 33.69 -10.36 -36.36
N SER A 100 33.97 -10.94 -35.18
CA SER A 100 35.17 -10.77 -34.33
C SER A 100 35.30 -9.48 -33.50
N ALA A 101 35.40 -9.57 -32.16
CA ALA A 101 36.61 -9.95 -31.41
C ALA A 101 36.52 -9.46 -29.94
N SER A 102 36.93 -10.36 -29.05
CA SER A 102 37.28 -10.19 -27.63
C SER A 102 38.36 -9.14 -27.35
N ALA A 103 38.27 -8.44 -26.21
CA ALA A 103 39.45 -8.06 -25.40
C ALA A 103 39.08 -7.73 -23.94
N THR A 104 39.84 -8.38 -23.06
CA THR A 104 39.91 -8.32 -21.61
C THR A 104 40.64 -7.09 -21.06
N GLY A 105 40.26 -6.67 -19.85
CA GLY A 105 41.20 -6.34 -18.75
C GLY A 105 41.47 -4.86 -18.44
N ALA A 106 41.12 -4.44 -17.22
CA ALA A 106 42.07 -4.03 -16.16
C ALA A 106 41.39 -3.13 -15.09
N GLN A 107 41.55 -3.52 -13.81
CA GLN A 107 41.38 -2.66 -12.63
C GLN A 107 42.48 -1.57 -12.55
N PRO A 108 42.33 -0.59 -11.64
CA PRO A 108 43.24 -0.62 -10.48
C PRO A 108 42.65 -0.12 -9.12
N THR A 109 42.97 -0.89 -8.07
CA THR A 109 43.52 -0.53 -6.73
C THR A 109 42.96 0.61 -5.86
N THR A 110 42.36 0.20 -4.73
CA THR A 110 42.65 0.52 -3.31
C THR A 110 43.33 1.83 -2.88
N ALA A 111 42.70 2.52 -1.91
CA ALA A 111 43.39 3.23 -0.83
C ALA A 111 42.62 3.10 0.51
N ARG A 112 43.27 2.51 1.51
CA ARG A 112 42.89 2.52 2.93
C ARG A 112 43.50 3.74 3.61
N HIS A 113 42.76 4.41 4.49
CA HIS A 113 43.33 5.19 5.60
C HIS A 113 42.60 4.87 6.91
N THR A 114 43.38 4.34 7.84
CA THR A 114 43.11 4.16 9.27
C THR A 114 43.31 5.47 10.04
N ALA A 115 42.40 5.85 10.93
CA ALA A 115 42.70 6.62 12.15
C ALA A 115 41.50 6.67 13.13
N GLN A 116 41.64 5.96 14.25
CA GLN A 116 41.15 6.32 15.60
C GLN A 116 42.37 6.10 16.53
N PRO A 117 42.48 6.65 17.77
CA PRO A 117 41.39 6.99 18.71
C PRO A 117 41.61 8.26 19.56
N GLN A 118 40.60 8.71 20.31
CA GLN A 118 40.84 9.25 21.66
C GLN A 118 39.57 9.27 22.53
N ALA A 119 39.75 8.82 23.77
CA ALA A 119 38.76 8.64 24.81
C ALA A 119 38.63 9.90 25.69
N ALA A 120 37.43 10.12 26.24
CA ALA A 120 37.23 10.84 27.50
C ALA A 120 35.91 10.40 28.17
N GLN A 121 36.02 9.97 29.43
CA GLN A 121 34.97 9.82 30.45
C GLN A 121 35.57 10.36 31.78
N PRO A 122 34.82 10.53 32.89
CA PRO A 122 33.44 10.97 33.09
C PRO A 122 33.34 12.08 34.18
N VAL A 123 32.17 12.70 34.40
CA VAL A 123 31.89 13.44 35.65
C VAL A 123 30.48 13.12 36.15
N ALA A 124 30.43 12.76 37.44
CA ALA A 124 29.26 12.32 38.19
C ALA A 124 28.41 13.48 38.76
N ALA A 125 27.11 13.24 38.95
CA ALA A 125 26.31 13.85 40.01
C ALA A 125 25.18 12.89 40.44
N THR A 126 25.06 12.71 41.76
CA THR A 126 24.19 11.78 42.50
C THR A 126 22.81 12.42 42.83
N PRO A 127 21.84 11.71 43.45
CA PRO A 127 20.41 11.87 43.20
C PRO A 127 19.66 12.64 44.31
N VAL A 128 18.44 13.10 44.01
CA VAL A 128 17.49 13.57 45.03
C VAL A 128 16.24 12.70 45.04
N ARG A 129 16.00 12.14 46.22
CA ARG A 129 14.87 11.33 46.66
C ARG A 129 13.73 12.24 47.12
N ALA A 130 12.50 11.97 46.72
CA ALA A 130 11.31 12.41 47.46
C ALA A 130 10.19 11.36 47.38
N THR A 131 9.93 10.77 48.54
CA THR A 131 8.81 9.90 48.92
C THR A 131 7.51 10.70 49.05
N GLN A 132 6.37 10.16 48.62
CA GLN A 132 5.16 9.93 49.46
C GLN A 132 3.95 9.50 48.61
N ALA A 133 3.36 8.37 48.97
CA ALA A 133 1.94 8.03 48.76
C ALA A 133 1.24 8.08 50.14
N PRO A 134 -0.06 7.73 50.33
CA PRO A 134 -1.22 7.68 49.42
C PRO A 134 -2.44 8.43 50.02
N ARG A 135 -3.56 8.52 49.29
CA ARG A 135 -4.91 8.54 49.92
C ARG A 135 -6.03 8.08 48.99
N ILE A 136 -6.90 7.27 49.59
CA ILE A 136 -8.11 6.59 49.16
C ILE A 136 -9.28 7.59 49.00
N ALA A 137 -10.18 7.38 48.02
CA ALA A 137 -11.64 7.45 48.22
C ALA A 137 -12.46 7.02 46.98
N SER A 138 -13.29 6.02 47.22
CA SER A 138 -14.47 5.57 46.47
C SER A 138 -15.55 6.64 46.28
N GLY A 139 -16.37 6.53 45.22
CA GLY A 139 -17.63 7.27 45.09
C GLY A 139 -18.53 6.75 43.97
N SER A 140 -19.67 6.18 44.36
CA SER A 140 -20.73 5.56 43.56
C SER A 140 -21.82 6.55 43.15
N GLY A 141 -22.57 6.20 42.08
CA GLY A 141 -23.93 6.69 41.76
C GLY A 141 -23.96 7.74 40.65
N GLY A 142 -24.86 7.73 39.66
CA GLY A 142 -26.07 6.95 39.46
C GLY A 142 -27.11 7.83 38.72
N ASN A 143 -27.61 7.30 37.59
CA ASN A 143 -28.97 7.47 37.05
C ASN A 143 -29.41 8.79 36.36
N GLY A 144 -30.03 8.65 35.17
CA GLY A 144 -31.20 9.48 34.79
C GLY A 144 -31.36 9.93 33.34
N GLY A 145 -32.05 9.13 32.50
CA GLY A 145 -33.33 9.57 31.89
C GLY A 145 -33.41 10.05 30.42
N ASN A 146 -34.14 9.27 29.61
CA ASN A 146 -35.01 9.56 28.45
C ASN A 146 -34.41 10.26 27.20
N GLY A 147 -34.62 9.83 25.95
CA GLY A 147 -35.59 8.92 25.35
C GLY A 147 -36.46 9.66 24.34
N TYR A 148 -36.28 9.42 23.02
CA TYR A 148 -37.32 9.48 21.98
C TYR A 148 -36.87 8.66 20.76
N GLY A 149 -37.74 7.78 20.29
CA GLY A 149 -37.44 6.73 19.33
C GLY A 149 -37.77 7.06 17.86
N GLY A 150 -37.33 6.14 17.01
CA GLY A 150 -37.72 5.99 15.62
C GLY A 150 -36.93 4.85 14.98
N ALA A 151 -37.58 3.73 14.69
CA ALA A 151 -37.04 2.57 13.96
C ALA A 151 -38.18 1.98 13.11
N PRO A 152 -37.93 1.13 12.10
CA PRO A 152 -36.75 1.01 11.24
C PRO A 152 -37.12 0.91 9.73
N HIS A 153 -36.17 1.14 8.82
CA HIS A 153 -36.21 0.53 7.49
C HIS A 153 -34.97 -0.35 7.32
N SER A 154 -35.19 -1.66 7.31
CA SER A 154 -34.17 -2.68 7.13
C SER A 154 -33.75 -2.77 5.66
N SER A 155 -32.47 -2.53 5.37
CA SER A 155 -31.78 -3.11 4.22
C SER A 155 -30.83 -4.16 4.78
N TYR A 156 -31.06 -5.41 4.37
CA TYR A 156 -30.24 -6.57 4.72
C TYR A 156 -28.82 -6.37 4.16
N TYR A 157 -27.91 -5.91 5.00
CA TYR A 157 -26.50 -6.27 4.86
C TYR A 157 -26.32 -7.57 5.63
N ASP A 158 -26.07 -8.65 4.90
CA ASP A 158 -25.63 -9.91 5.47
C ASP A 158 -24.21 -9.68 6.03
N GLN A 159 -24.14 -9.13 7.24
CA GLN A 159 -22.90 -8.97 8.00
C GLN A 159 -22.49 -10.35 8.45
N GLN A 160 -21.79 -11.08 7.58
CA GLN A 160 -20.89 -12.11 8.05
C GLN A 160 -19.85 -11.43 8.95
N PRO A 161 -19.67 -11.89 10.21
CA PRO A 161 -18.64 -11.34 11.07
C PRO A 161 -17.28 -11.51 10.36
N PRO A 162 -16.44 -10.47 10.30
CA PRO A 162 -15.14 -10.59 9.67
C PRO A 162 -14.36 -11.68 10.39
N ARG A 163 -14.00 -12.73 9.65
CA ARG A 163 -13.18 -13.83 10.15
C ARG A 163 -11.86 -13.25 10.64
N LYS A 164 -11.67 -13.22 11.96
CA LYS A 164 -10.43 -12.86 12.63
C LYS A 164 -9.32 -13.85 12.27
N ARG A 165 -8.55 -13.57 11.21
CA ARG A 165 -7.25 -14.21 10.90
C ARG A 165 -6.41 -13.16 10.17
N GLY A 166 -5.16 -12.88 10.51
CA GLY A 166 -4.35 -13.43 11.58
C GLY A 166 -3.05 -12.63 11.72
N ARG A 167 -2.55 -12.43 12.93
CA ARG A 167 -1.33 -11.61 13.17
C ARG A 167 -0.41 -12.11 14.28
N GLY A 168 -0.78 -13.16 15.01
CA GLY A 168 0.15 -13.85 15.91
C GLY A 168 0.98 -14.92 15.22
N LYS A 169 1.26 -14.84 13.90
CA LYS A 169 1.56 -16.02 13.06
C LYS A 169 2.75 -16.87 13.51
N LEU A 170 3.76 -16.29 14.17
CA LEU A 170 4.89 -17.06 14.71
C LEU A 170 4.56 -17.71 16.06
N ILE A 171 4.12 -16.96 17.07
CA ILE A 171 3.75 -17.52 18.38
C ILE A 171 2.51 -18.42 18.23
N ALA A 172 1.50 -18.01 17.47
CA ALA A 172 0.37 -18.85 17.06
C ALA A 172 0.76 -19.95 16.06
N GLY A 173 1.91 -19.85 15.40
CA GLY A 173 2.51 -20.90 14.58
C GLY A 173 3.15 -21.97 15.43
N ILE A 174 4.01 -21.59 16.37
CA ILE A 174 4.62 -22.46 17.40
C ILE A 174 3.53 -23.09 18.25
N VAL A 175 2.61 -22.28 18.78
CA VAL A 175 1.48 -22.76 19.58
C VAL A 175 0.50 -23.56 18.73
N GLY A 176 0.27 -23.17 17.48
CA GLY A 176 -0.53 -23.95 16.53
C GLY A 176 0.12 -25.31 16.22
N ALA A 177 1.45 -25.37 16.15
CA ALA A 177 2.22 -26.59 15.92
C ALA A 177 2.09 -27.51 17.13
N VAL A 178 2.33 -26.96 18.33
CA VAL A 178 2.13 -27.61 19.62
C VAL A 178 0.70 -28.14 19.78
N LEU A 179 -0.32 -27.35 19.42
CA LEU A 179 -1.72 -27.77 19.46
C LEU A 179 -2.03 -28.88 18.44
N ALA A 180 -1.52 -28.74 17.21
CA ALA A 180 -1.68 -29.76 16.19
C ALA A 180 -1.07 -31.09 16.66
N VAL A 181 0.14 -31.04 17.23
CA VAL A 181 0.84 -32.17 17.85
C VAL A 181 -0.04 -32.85 18.89
N ILE A 182 -0.64 -32.10 19.82
CA ILE A 182 -1.40 -32.67 20.93
C ILE A 182 -2.70 -33.34 20.46
N VAL A 183 -3.33 -32.80 19.41
CA VAL A 183 -4.45 -33.45 18.72
C VAL A 183 -4.03 -34.77 18.04
N VAL A 184 -2.80 -34.86 17.49
CA VAL A 184 -2.23 -36.13 16.98
C VAL A 184 -2.22 -37.16 18.11
N VAL A 185 -1.64 -36.77 19.24
CA VAL A 185 -1.41 -37.68 20.36
C VAL A 185 -2.72 -38.22 20.89
N GLY A 186 -3.73 -37.37 21.07
CA GLY A 186 -5.09 -37.82 21.39
C GLY A 186 -5.59 -38.87 20.40
N GLY A 187 -5.56 -38.57 19.10
CA GLY A 187 -6.03 -39.50 18.06
C GLY A 187 -5.34 -40.88 18.09
N VAL A 188 -4.03 -40.93 18.34
CA VAL A 188 -3.24 -42.19 18.34
C VAL A 188 -3.36 -42.95 19.66
N CYS A 189 -3.37 -42.25 20.79
CA CYS A 189 -3.59 -42.86 22.11
C CYS A 189 -4.93 -43.59 22.17
N GLY A 190 -5.96 -43.09 21.48
CA GLY A 190 -7.28 -43.75 21.43
C GLY A 190 -7.25 -45.16 20.83
N PHE A 191 -6.22 -45.47 20.02
CA PHE A 191 -6.03 -46.79 19.40
C PHE A 191 -5.14 -47.74 20.24
N PHE A 192 -4.20 -47.22 21.04
CA PHE A 192 -3.21 -48.03 21.79
C PHE A 192 -3.41 -48.07 23.31
N MET A 193 -3.82 -46.95 23.92
CA MET A 193 -3.98 -46.80 25.38
C MET A 193 -5.10 -45.79 25.70
N LEU A 194 -6.31 -46.30 25.94
CA LEU A 194 -7.53 -45.51 26.18
C LEU A 194 -7.42 -44.54 27.37
N ARG A 195 -6.58 -44.83 28.37
CA ARG A 195 -6.36 -43.96 29.53
C ARG A 195 -5.56 -42.71 29.15
N ASP A 196 -4.43 -42.89 28.46
CA ASP A 196 -3.59 -41.77 28.02
C ASP A 196 -4.34 -40.89 27.00
N TYR A 197 -5.22 -41.50 26.18
CA TYR A 197 -6.13 -40.77 25.32
C TYR A 197 -7.04 -39.81 26.08
N GLN A 198 -7.74 -40.31 27.10
CA GLN A 198 -8.68 -39.50 27.86
C GLN A 198 -7.98 -38.35 28.58
N GLU A 199 -6.79 -38.59 29.13
CA GLU A 199 -6.03 -37.57 29.86
C GLU A 199 -5.45 -36.50 28.91
N ILE A 200 -4.92 -36.88 27.74
CA ILE A 200 -4.35 -35.94 26.77
C ILE A 200 -5.45 -35.15 26.05
N ASN A 201 -6.55 -35.81 25.68
CA ASN A 201 -7.68 -35.16 25.02
C ASN A 201 -8.42 -34.18 25.97
N ALA A 202 -8.30 -34.35 27.29
CA ALA A 202 -8.80 -33.38 28.27
C ALA A 202 -7.96 -32.10 28.33
N GLN A 203 -6.68 -32.13 27.94
CA GLN A 203 -5.79 -30.97 27.93
C GLN A 203 -5.94 -30.12 26.66
N VAL A 204 -6.35 -30.72 25.54
CA VAL A 204 -6.49 -30.04 24.22
C VAL A 204 -7.29 -28.72 24.30
N PRO A 205 -8.49 -28.66 24.93
CA PRO A 205 -9.26 -27.42 24.97
C PRO A 205 -8.58 -26.32 25.78
N ASN A 206 -7.95 -26.67 26.90
CA ASN A 206 -7.24 -25.72 27.76
C ASN A 206 -6.04 -25.12 27.02
N LEU A 207 -5.26 -25.93 26.33
CA LEU A 207 -4.15 -25.44 25.51
C LEU A 207 -4.61 -24.51 24.40
N MET A 208 -5.77 -24.75 23.78
CA MET A 208 -6.32 -23.86 22.76
C MET A 208 -6.74 -22.51 23.34
N GLU A 209 -7.26 -22.51 24.57
CA GLU A 209 -7.61 -21.29 25.30
C GLU A 209 -6.35 -20.54 25.74
N GLU A 210 -5.37 -21.23 26.31
CA GLU A 210 -4.06 -20.70 26.68
C GLU A 210 -3.31 -20.12 25.48
N ALA A 211 -3.38 -20.77 24.31
CA ALA A 211 -2.87 -20.24 23.07
C ALA A 211 -3.47 -18.88 22.68
N GLY A 212 -4.79 -18.78 22.81
CA GLY A 212 -5.53 -17.54 22.57
C GLY A 212 -5.13 -16.46 23.58
N SER A 213 -5.04 -16.83 24.85
CA SER A 213 -4.62 -15.96 25.95
C SER A 213 -3.20 -15.44 25.74
N LEU A 214 -2.24 -16.32 25.42
CA LEU A 214 -0.85 -15.95 25.16
C LEU A 214 -0.77 -14.95 24.00
N LYS A 215 -1.47 -15.21 22.91
CA LYS A 215 -1.56 -14.27 21.79
C LYS A 215 -2.08 -12.91 22.26
N ASP A 216 -3.20 -12.87 22.97
CA ASP A 216 -3.81 -11.61 23.37
C ASP A 216 -2.96 -10.86 24.40
N ALA A 217 -2.27 -11.57 25.29
CA ALA A 217 -1.33 -11.02 26.26
C ALA A 217 -0.09 -10.41 25.59
N VAL A 218 0.48 -11.07 24.56
CA VAL A 218 1.57 -10.50 23.75
C VAL A 218 1.11 -9.20 23.09
N MET A 219 -0.09 -9.19 22.51
CA MET A 219 -0.64 -7.98 21.86
C MET A 219 -0.93 -6.86 22.86
N ALA A 220 -1.29 -7.19 24.09
CA ALA A 220 -1.55 -6.24 25.16
C ALA A 220 -0.29 -5.76 25.91
N GLY A 221 0.89 -6.33 25.62
CA GLY A 221 2.12 -6.06 26.37
C GLY A 221 2.08 -6.56 27.82
N ASP A 222 1.23 -7.54 28.12
CA ASP A 222 1.11 -8.14 29.45
C ASP A 222 2.17 -9.23 29.64
N GLY A 223 3.40 -8.79 29.94
CA GLY A 223 4.55 -9.67 30.07
C GLY A 223 4.44 -10.72 31.18
N GLU A 224 3.64 -10.47 32.23
CA GLU A 224 3.39 -11.45 33.28
C GLU A 224 2.51 -12.59 32.76
N THR A 225 1.38 -12.26 32.13
CA THR A 225 0.50 -13.27 31.50
C THR A 225 1.23 -14.01 30.39
N VAL A 226 2.04 -13.32 29.58
CA VAL A 226 2.87 -13.94 28.52
C VAL A 226 3.78 -15.03 29.08
N ARG A 227 4.56 -14.74 30.12
CA ARG A 227 5.47 -15.72 30.74
C ARG A 227 4.72 -16.87 31.40
N ASN A 228 3.67 -16.56 32.16
CA ASN A 228 2.89 -17.58 32.87
C ASN A 228 2.22 -18.55 31.91
N THR A 229 1.52 -18.04 30.89
CA THR A 229 0.83 -18.88 29.90
C THR A 229 1.81 -19.66 29.03
N ALA A 230 2.97 -19.08 28.66
CA ALA A 230 4.01 -19.83 27.95
C ALA A 230 4.57 -21.00 28.80
N ALA A 231 4.79 -20.78 30.10
CA ALA A 231 5.23 -21.82 31.03
C ALA A 231 4.16 -22.91 31.24
N GLU A 232 2.89 -22.54 31.28
CA GLU A 232 1.77 -23.50 31.37
C GLU A 232 1.69 -24.39 30.13
N ILE A 233 1.75 -23.80 28.93
CA ILE A 233 1.78 -24.54 27.66
C ILE A 233 2.99 -25.48 27.64
N ALA A 234 4.18 -24.98 27.96
CA ALA A 234 5.40 -25.79 27.99
C ALA A 234 5.33 -26.94 29.01
N GLY A 235 4.74 -26.69 30.19
CA GLY A 235 4.53 -27.71 31.21
C GLY A 235 3.60 -28.83 30.73
N GLN A 236 2.48 -28.48 30.11
CA GLN A 236 1.54 -29.46 29.57
C GLN A 236 2.15 -30.29 28.44
N VAL A 237 2.91 -29.67 27.54
CA VAL A 237 3.62 -30.36 26.46
C VAL A 237 4.68 -31.31 27.00
N SER A 238 5.48 -30.87 27.96
CA SER A 238 6.48 -31.69 28.66
C SER A 238 5.82 -32.89 29.35
N ASP A 239 4.67 -32.71 29.99
CA ASP A 239 3.92 -33.81 30.61
C ASP A 239 3.48 -34.86 29.58
N ILE A 240 3.00 -34.42 28.41
CA ILE A 240 2.64 -35.31 27.30
C ILE A 240 3.90 -36.04 26.78
N HIS A 241 5.02 -35.32 26.61
CA HIS A 241 6.29 -35.89 26.20
C HIS A 241 6.77 -37.00 27.16
N ASN A 242 6.79 -36.71 28.46
CA ASN A 242 7.20 -37.64 29.51
C ASN A 242 6.32 -38.90 29.60
N ARG A 243 5.02 -38.78 29.29
CA ARG A 243 4.10 -39.93 29.23
C ARG A 243 4.44 -40.84 28.06
N LEU A 244 4.68 -40.27 26.88
CA LEU A 244 5.04 -41.01 25.67
C LEU A 244 6.48 -41.56 25.70
N GLU A 245 7.31 -41.06 26.61
CA GLU A 245 8.61 -41.61 26.99
C GLU A 245 8.52 -42.85 27.91
N GLY A 246 7.34 -43.13 28.47
CA GLY A 246 7.12 -44.21 29.41
C GLY A 246 7.38 -45.60 28.83
N ILE A 247 7.68 -46.57 29.70
CA ILE A 247 7.92 -47.98 29.32
C ILE A 247 6.85 -48.53 28.38
N PRO A 248 5.53 -48.32 28.60
CA PRO A 248 4.52 -48.88 27.72
C PRO A 248 4.61 -48.37 26.28
N TRP A 249 4.93 -47.09 26.08
CA TRP A 249 5.08 -46.47 24.78
C TRP A 249 6.38 -46.85 24.09
N LYS A 250 7.48 -46.99 24.85
CA LYS A 250 8.73 -47.57 24.37
C LYS A 250 8.51 -49.00 23.87
N LEU A 251 7.75 -49.81 24.61
CA LEU A 251 7.40 -51.17 24.17
C LEU A 251 6.48 -51.18 22.94
N ALA A 252 5.48 -50.30 22.89
CA ALA A 252 4.59 -50.15 21.74
C ALA A 252 5.35 -49.77 20.45
N SER A 253 6.44 -49.03 20.56
CA SER A 253 7.30 -48.67 19.42
C SER A 253 8.04 -49.86 18.76
N PHE A 254 8.11 -51.02 19.42
CA PHE A 254 8.70 -52.24 18.85
C PHE A 254 7.69 -53.15 18.14
N VAL A 255 6.40 -52.81 18.15
CA VAL A 255 5.35 -53.62 17.52
C VAL A 255 5.48 -53.52 15.99
N PRO A 256 5.56 -54.64 15.24
CA PRO A 256 5.61 -54.59 13.78
C PRO A 256 4.40 -53.83 13.19
N VAL A 257 4.63 -53.08 12.11
CA VAL A 257 3.64 -52.24 11.40
C VAL A 257 3.22 -50.97 12.15
N VAL A 258 3.01 -50.99 13.47
CA VAL A 258 2.54 -49.79 14.19
C VAL A 258 3.58 -49.11 15.07
N GLY A 259 4.69 -49.78 15.33
CA GLY A 259 5.80 -49.23 16.09
C GLY A 259 6.41 -47.97 15.45
N SER A 260 6.43 -47.91 14.11
CA SER A 260 6.86 -46.71 13.37
C SER A 260 5.95 -45.52 13.63
N ASP A 261 4.63 -45.72 13.61
CA ASP A 261 3.64 -44.66 13.81
C ASP A 261 3.71 -44.13 15.25
N VAL A 262 3.91 -45.02 16.23
CA VAL A 262 4.17 -44.65 17.63
C VAL A 262 5.47 -43.83 17.73
N ASN A 263 6.53 -44.20 17.02
CA ASN A 263 7.77 -43.45 17.01
C ASN A 263 7.62 -42.07 16.34
N THR A 264 6.82 -41.97 15.28
CA THR A 264 6.48 -40.69 14.64
C THR A 264 5.79 -39.77 15.64
N VAL A 265 4.75 -40.24 16.36
CA VAL A 265 4.06 -39.43 17.37
C VAL A 265 4.99 -39.01 18.51
N ARG A 266 5.86 -39.90 18.97
CA ARG A 266 6.85 -39.58 20.01
C ARG A 266 7.81 -38.48 19.54
N THR A 267 8.27 -38.54 18.30
CA THR A 267 9.15 -37.52 17.71
C THR A 267 8.44 -36.19 17.57
N VAL A 268 7.20 -36.20 17.07
CA VAL A 268 6.36 -35.00 16.93
C VAL A 268 6.17 -34.27 18.27
N VAL A 269 5.93 -35.00 19.36
CA VAL A 269 5.82 -34.43 20.71
C VAL A 269 7.15 -33.96 21.26
N ALA A 270 8.24 -34.68 20.99
CA ALA A 270 9.58 -34.25 21.38
C ALA A 270 9.94 -32.90 20.73
N GLU A 271 9.62 -32.72 19.45
CA GLU A 271 9.86 -31.45 18.76
C GLU A 271 8.94 -30.32 19.25
N ALA A 272 7.70 -30.63 19.63
CA ALA A 272 6.82 -29.65 20.27
C ALA A 272 7.35 -29.21 21.65
N ASP A 273 7.80 -30.15 22.48
CA ASP A 273 8.44 -29.83 23.77
C ASP A 273 9.70 -29.00 23.55
N ARG A 274 10.53 -29.39 22.58
CA ARG A 274 11.73 -28.64 22.19
C ARG A 274 11.39 -27.19 21.79
N LEU A 275 10.37 -26.97 20.96
CA LEU A 275 9.91 -25.61 20.63
C LEU A 275 9.46 -24.84 21.87
N CYS A 276 8.69 -25.46 22.76
CA CYS A 276 8.25 -24.82 23.99
C CYS A 276 9.44 -24.38 24.87
N GLN A 277 10.41 -25.28 25.09
CA GLN A 277 11.53 -25.04 26.00
C GLN A 277 12.60 -24.10 25.42
N TYR A 278 12.88 -24.21 24.12
CA TYR A 278 14.03 -23.53 23.51
C TYR A 278 13.65 -22.40 22.55
N ALA A 279 12.37 -22.21 22.24
CA ALA A 279 11.89 -21.07 21.44
C ALA A 279 10.81 -20.26 22.16
N LEU A 280 9.71 -20.90 22.57
CA LEU A 280 8.56 -20.20 23.17
C LEU A 280 8.92 -19.49 24.47
N ILE A 281 9.46 -20.22 25.46
CA ILE A 281 9.84 -19.63 26.75
C ILE A 281 10.88 -18.52 26.56
N PRO A 282 12.03 -18.72 25.87
CA PRO A 282 13.02 -17.65 25.67
C PRO A 282 12.47 -16.42 24.95
N ALA A 283 11.61 -16.62 23.94
CA ALA A 283 10.95 -15.51 23.25
C ALA A 283 9.99 -14.77 24.19
N CYS A 284 9.16 -15.49 24.94
CA CYS A 284 8.19 -14.92 25.88
C CYS A 284 8.85 -14.24 27.08
N ASP A 285 9.99 -14.75 27.57
CA ASP A 285 10.78 -14.11 28.62
C ASP A 285 11.36 -12.78 28.13
N SER A 286 11.95 -12.79 26.92
CA SER A 286 12.49 -11.58 26.30
C SER A 286 11.38 -10.56 26.01
N LEU A 287 10.24 -11.01 25.47
CA LEU A 287 9.07 -10.17 25.18
C LEU A 287 8.34 -9.69 26.43
N GLY A 288 8.36 -10.46 27.52
CA GLY A 288 7.69 -10.09 28.76
C GLY A 288 8.32 -8.89 29.47
N ASP A 289 9.56 -8.55 29.09
CA ASP A 289 10.25 -7.34 29.52
C ASP A 289 10.08 -6.17 28.53
N LEU A 290 9.58 -6.47 27.32
CA LEU A 290 9.34 -5.52 26.25
C LEU A 290 7.87 -5.08 26.24
N ASN A 291 7.60 -3.85 26.68
CA ASN A 291 6.28 -3.28 26.54
C ASN A 291 6.04 -2.86 25.06
N LEU A 292 5.43 -3.75 24.27
CA LEU A 292 5.11 -3.50 22.86
C LEU A 292 4.16 -2.32 22.64
N SER A 293 3.42 -1.88 23.66
CA SER A 293 2.65 -0.63 23.60
C SER A 293 3.55 0.60 23.48
N ASN A 294 4.84 0.49 23.81
CA ASN A 294 5.85 1.54 23.64
C ASN A 294 6.64 1.40 22.32
N LEU A 295 6.23 0.50 21.41
CA LEU A 295 6.85 0.43 20.08
C LEU A 295 6.64 1.72 19.29
N MET A 296 5.53 2.40 19.56
CA MET A 296 5.26 3.75 19.09
C MET A 296 5.15 4.66 20.31
N THR A 297 5.95 5.71 20.40
CA THR A 297 5.86 6.69 21.50
C THR A 297 6.15 8.07 20.94
N ASP A 298 5.25 9.03 21.23
CA ASP A 298 5.40 10.44 20.86
C ASP A 298 5.71 10.69 19.36
N GLY A 299 5.05 9.96 18.45
CA GLY A 299 5.25 10.10 17.01
C GLY A 299 6.54 9.47 16.48
N ALA A 300 7.25 8.70 17.32
CA ALA A 300 8.44 7.96 16.94
C ALA A 300 8.23 6.44 17.07
N ILE A 301 8.92 5.69 16.21
CA ILE A 301 9.06 4.24 16.34
C ILE A 301 10.25 3.95 17.25
N ASN A 302 10.09 3.10 18.26
CA ASN A 302 11.19 2.70 19.14
C ASN A 302 12.09 1.68 18.43
N VAL A 303 13.11 2.19 17.73
CA VAL A 303 14.05 1.38 16.95
C VAL A 303 14.81 0.38 17.82
N GLY A 304 15.19 0.74 19.05
CA GLY A 304 15.87 -0.18 19.97
C GLY A 304 14.99 -1.34 20.42
N LEU A 305 13.70 -1.08 20.66
CA LEU A 305 12.70 -2.11 20.95
C LEU A 305 12.45 -3.00 19.72
N LEU A 306 12.39 -2.42 18.52
CA LEU A 306 12.27 -3.19 17.28
C LEU A 306 13.50 -4.07 17.02
N GLN A 307 14.71 -3.55 17.27
CA GLN A 307 15.95 -4.33 17.21
C GLN A 307 15.93 -5.47 18.23
N SER A 308 15.52 -5.21 19.46
CA SER A 308 15.43 -6.25 20.50
C SER A 308 14.42 -7.36 20.13
N LEU A 309 13.30 -6.98 19.49
CA LEU A 309 12.33 -7.92 18.95
C LEU A 309 12.94 -8.75 17.81
N ALA A 310 13.61 -8.11 16.87
CA ALA A 310 14.34 -8.76 15.78
C ALA A 310 15.38 -9.75 16.31
N ASP A 311 16.22 -9.34 17.26
CA ASP A 311 17.26 -10.18 17.87
C ASP A 311 16.65 -11.39 18.60
N THR A 312 15.54 -11.18 19.32
CA THR A 312 14.81 -12.26 19.98
C THR A 312 14.33 -13.29 18.95
N LEU A 313 13.72 -12.85 17.86
CA LEU A 313 13.21 -13.71 16.80
C LEU A 313 14.33 -14.47 16.08
N GLN A 314 15.45 -13.80 15.80
CA GLN A 314 16.65 -14.41 15.23
C GLN A 314 17.27 -15.45 16.18
N SER A 315 17.22 -15.24 17.50
CA SER A 315 17.82 -16.16 18.47
C SER A 315 17.08 -17.50 18.56
N VAL A 316 15.77 -17.50 18.33
CA VAL A 316 14.93 -18.72 18.37
C VAL A 316 14.79 -19.40 17.01
N ALA A 317 15.20 -18.71 15.93
CA ALA A 317 15.10 -19.20 14.57
C ALA A 317 15.71 -20.59 14.34
N PRO A 318 16.94 -20.88 14.80
CA PRO A 318 17.58 -22.17 14.54
C PRO A 318 16.82 -23.36 15.17
N VAL A 319 16.13 -23.12 16.28
CA VAL A 319 15.31 -24.14 16.94
C VAL A 319 14.09 -24.46 16.10
N VAL A 320 13.42 -23.44 15.55
CA VAL A 320 12.25 -23.61 14.68
C VAL A 320 12.65 -24.30 13.37
N GLU A 321 13.74 -23.87 12.75
CA GLU A 321 14.30 -24.46 11.52
C GLU A 321 14.60 -25.94 11.72
N GLN A 322 15.38 -26.30 12.75
CA GLN A 322 15.78 -27.68 12.98
C GLN A 322 14.59 -28.59 13.33
N SER A 323 13.62 -28.08 14.09
CA SER A 323 12.41 -28.85 14.39
C SER A 323 11.53 -29.02 13.14
N ALA A 324 11.44 -28.02 12.27
CA ALA A 324 10.72 -28.15 11.01
C ALA A 324 11.35 -29.19 10.08
N GLU A 325 12.69 -29.20 9.96
CA GLU A 325 13.43 -30.23 9.21
C GLU A 325 13.18 -31.63 9.77
N THR A 326 13.27 -31.79 11.10
CA THR A 326 13.05 -33.08 11.77
C THR A 326 11.63 -33.62 11.53
N ILE A 327 10.63 -32.73 11.52
CA ILE A 327 9.23 -33.07 11.26
C ILE A 327 8.99 -33.39 9.77
N ALA A 328 9.68 -32.70 8.86
CA ALA A 328 9.61 -32.96 7.43
C ALA A 328 10.19 -34.33 7.06
N ASP A 329 11.28 -34.75 7.74
CA ASP A 329 11.97 -36.02 7.52
C ASP A 329 11.27 -37.25 8.13
N LEU A 330 10.12 -37.07 8.79
CA LEU A 330 9.38 -38.17 9.40
C LEU A 330 8.90 -39.19 8.36
N PRO A 331 9.01 -40.51 8.65
CA PRO A 331 8.50 -41.53 7.75
C PRO A 331 6.97 -41.46 7.67
N GLU A 332 6.43 -41.78 6.49
CA GLU A 332 4.99 -41.80 6.26
C GLU A 332 4.30 -42.80 7.21
N PRO A 333 3.32 -42.37 8.04
CA PRO A 333 2.63 -43.27 8.95
C PRO A 333 1.81 -44.33 8.21
N ASN A 334 1.66 -45.51 8.78
CA ASN A 334 0.88 -46.61 8.21
C ASN A 334 -0.63 -46.42 8.43
N ILE A 335 -1.02 -45.90 9.59
CA ILE A 335 -2.40 -45.63 9.97
C ILE A 335 -2.86 -44.31 9.34
N GLY A 336 -3.92 -44.36 8.53
CA GLY A 336 -4.44 -43.18 7.81
C GLY A 336 -4.77 -41.99 8.71
N LYS A 337 -5.34 -42.22 9.90
CA LYS A 337 -5.57 -41.15 10.89
C LYS A 337 -4.29 -40.54 11.43
N VAL A 338 -3.22 -41.31 11.60
CA VAL A 338 -1.92 -40.78 12.04
C VAL A 338 -1.30 -39.96 10.93
N ARG A 339 -1.35 -40.47 9.70
CA ARG A 339 -0.91 -39.78 8.49
C ARG A 339 -1.56 -38.39 8.36
N GLU A 340 -2.89 -38.32 8.42
CA GLU A 340 -3.63 -37.05 8.30
C GLU A 340 -3.17 -35.99 9.32
N VAL A 341 -2.84 -36.39 10.54
CA VAL A 341 -2.45 -35.43 11.57
C VAL A 341 -0.97 -35.11 11.50
N VAL A 342 -0.10 -36.06 11.14
CA VAL A 342 1.32 -35.76 10.84
C VAL A 342 1.42 -34.77 9.68
N THR A 343 0.63 -34.92 8.61
CA THR A 343 0.56 -33.94 7.52
C THR A 343 0.12 -32.56 8.01
N LYS A 344 -0.85 -32.48 8.93
CA LYS A 344 -1.25 -31.20 9.54
C LYS A 344 -0.10 -30.58 10.33
N VAL A 345 0.59 -31.36 11.15
CA VAL A 345 1.74 -30.90 11.94
C VAL A 345 2.86 -30.40 11.04
N GLN A 346 3.24 -31.17 10.02
CA GLN A 346 4.21 -30.78 9.00
C GLN A 346 3.86 -29.40 8.42
N GLY A 347 2.61 -29.21 8.01
CA GLY A 347 2.15 -27.93 7.46
C GLY A 347 2.12 -26.77 8.48
N VAL A 348 2.12 -27.01 9.79
CA VAL A 348 2.27 -25.92 10.78
C VAL A 348 3.75 -25.61 11.04
N PHE A 349 4.60 -26.62 11.17
CA PHE A 349 6.04 -26.44 11.32
C PHE A 349 6.64 -25.74 10.10
N GLU A 350 6.22 -26.12 8.89
CA GLU A 350 6.60 -25.45 7.65
C GLU A 350 6.24 -23.96 7.68
N LYS A 351 5.01 -23.61 8.09
CA LYS A 351 4.58 -22.21 8.22
C LYS A 351 5.36 -21.43 9.28
N ALA A 352 5.66 -22.06 10.41
CA ALA A 352 6.48 -21.45 11.46
C ALA A 352 7.90 -21.18 10.93
N ASN A 353 8.48 -22.15 10.22
CA ASN A 353 9.77 -22.03 9.58
C ASN A 353 9.80 -20.90 8.55
N SER A 354 8.85 -20.87 7.60
CA SER A 354 8.76 -19.79 6.61
C SER A 354 8.63 -18.42 7.26
N ALA A 355 7.86 -18.29 8.34
CA ALA A 355 7.71 -17.03 9.06
C ALA A 355 9.02 -16.57 9.71
N VAL A 356 9.76 -17.50 10.33
CA VAL A 356 11.07 -17.23 10.91
C VAL A 356 12.08 -16.83 9.84
N THR A 357 12.16 -17.58 8.74
CA THR A 357 13.06 -17.27 7.62
C THR A 357 12.77 -15.88 7.07
N ALA A 358 11.49 -15.53 6.85
CA ALA A 358 11.11 -14.19 6.42
C ALA A 358 11.55 -13.11 7.41
N ILE A 359 11.36 -13.33 8.73
CA ILE A 359 11.83 -12.38 9.75
C ILE A 359 13.35 -12.22 9.70
N ASN A 360 14.12 -13.31 9.60
CA ASN A 360 15.58 -13.26 9.55
C ASN A 360 16.10 -12.45 8.35
N GLU A 361 15.38 -12.49 7.23
CA GLU A 361 15.71 -11.72 6.03
C GLU A 361 15.35 -10.23 6.17
N ILE A 362 14.30 -9.90 6.92
CA ILE A 362 13.77 -8.52 7.05
C ILE A 362 14.42 -7.77 8.22
N ALA A 363 14.60 -8.46 9.34
CA ALA A 363 15.04 -7.92 10.62
C ALA A 363 16.31 -7.05 10.56
N PRO A 364 17.35 -7.38 9.77
CA PRO A 364 18.56 -6.56 9.67
C PRO A 364 18.32 -5.17 9.06
N TYR A 365 17.26 -5.00 8.26
CA TYR A 365 17.03 -3.80 7.47
C TYR A 365 16.02 -2.83 8.11
N LEU A 366 15.04 -3.33 8.86
CA LEU A 366 14.00 -2.46 9.44
C LEU A 366 14.56 -1.34 10.34
N PRO A 367 15.51 -1.59 11.26
CA PRO A 367 16.11 -0.52 12.07
C PRO A 367 16.82 0.53 11.21
N GLN A 368 17.50 0.09 10.15
CA GLN A 368 18.20 0.98 9.20
C GLN A 368 17.24 1.85 8.41
N MET A 369 16.14 1.27 7.92
CA MET A 369 15.06 2.01 7.26
C MET A 369 14.44 3.06 8.19
N LEU A 370 14.47 2.81 9.50
CA LEU A 370 14.03 3.76 10.53
C LEU A 370 15.15 4.69 11.04
N GLY A 371 16.30 4.71 10.37
CA GLY A 371 17.38 5.64 10.68
C GLY A 371 18.18 5.31 11.94
N ALA A 372 18.39 4.02 12.22
CA ALA A 372 19.29 3.56 13.29
C ALA A 372 20.72 4.10 13.12
N ASP A 373 21.27 4.08 11.90
CA ASP A 373 22.65 4.50 11.61
C ASP A 373 22.77 5.88 10.94
N GLY A 374 21.68 6.66 10.94
CA GLY A 374 21.68 7.99 10.34
C GLY A 374 20.29 8.47 9.95
N VAL A 375 20.18 9.74 9.58
CA VAL A 375 18.91 10.29 9.06
C VAL A 375 18.64 9.68 7.68
N ARG A 376 17.42 9.19 7.49
CA ARG A 376 16.90 8.67 6.23
C ARG A 376 15.87 9.62 5.66
N HIS A 377 15.85 9.77 4.34
CA HIS A 377 14.94 10.67 3.64
C HIS A 377 14.11 9.91 2.62
N TYR A 378 12.78 9.95 2.78
CA TYR A 378 11.84 9.32 1.88
C TYR A 378 10.99 10.37 1.19
N LEU A 379 10.69 10.17 -0.09
CA LEU A 379 9.64 10.95 -0.74
C LEU A 379 8.29 10.34 -0.35
N LEU A 380 7.49 11.07 0.41
CA LEU A 380 6.09 10.74 0.65
C LEU A 380 5.26 11.33 -0.48
N VAL A 381 4.73 10.47 -1.34
CA VAL A 381 3.96 10.84 -2.53
C VAL A 381 2.48 10.64 -2.25
N ALA A 382 1.70 11.71 -2.38
CA ALA A 382 0.25 11.65 -2.29
C ALA A 382 -0.33 11.47 -3.70
N GLN A 383 -0.93 10.30 -3.93
CA GLN A 383 -1.56 9.97 -5.21
C GLN A 383 -3.04 10.39 -5.23
N ASN A 384 -3.57 10.55 -6.43
CA ASN A 384 -5.00 10.75 -6.68
C ASN A 384 -5.54 9.72 -7.68
N ASN A 385 -6.38 8.79 -7.22
CA ASN A 385 -6.89 7.69 -8.05
C ASN A 385 -7.95 8.12 -9.07
N VAL A 386 -8.50 9.34 -8.97
CA VAL A 386 -9.44 9.87 -9.97
C VAL A 386 -8.75 10.52 -11.16
N GLU A 387 -7.43 10.56 -11.13
CA GLU A 387 -6.55 10.78 -12.29
C GLU A 387 -5.67 9.53 -12.44
N LEU A 388 -6.22 8.51 -13.08
CA LEU A 388 -5.62 7.18 -13.02
C LEU A 388 -4.22 7.15 -13.66
N ARG A 389 -3.29 6.53 -12.96
CA ARG A 389 -1.98 6.10 -13.47
C ARG A 389 -1.86 4.61 -13.24
N SER A 390 -1.01 3.92 -13.99
CA SER A 390 -0.93 2.46 -13.93
C SER A 390 -0.56 1.91 -12.55
N THR A 391 0.19 2.68 -11.76
CA THR A 391 0.55 2.35 -10.37
C THR A 391 -0.52 2.70 -9.32
N GLY A 392 -1.64 3.32 -9.71
CA GLY A 392 -2.78 3.61 -8.84
C GLY A 392 -3.35 5.02 -9.00
N GLY A 393 -2.52 6.04 -9.18
CA GLY A 393 -3.01 7.41 -9.30
C GLY A 393 -1.93 8.43 -9.62
N PHE A 394 -2.37 9.61 -10.05
CA PHE A 394 -1.53 10.76 -10.31
C PHE A 394 -0.79 11.20 -9.04
N PRO A 395 0.54 11.30 -9.03
CA PRO A 395 1.28 11.78 -7.87
C PRO A 395 1.11 13.30 -7.79
N GLY A 396 0.07 13.79 -7.10
CA GLY A 396 -0.31 15.20 -7.12
C GLY A 396 0.59 16.10 -6.26
N SER A 397 1.14 15.56 -5.19
CA SER A 397 2.06 16.27 -4.33
C SER A 397 3.11 15.33 -3.73
N VAL A 398 4.25 15.91 -3.36
CA VAL A 398 5.35 15.18 -2.72
C VAL A 398 5.98 16.01 -1.61
N GLY A 399 6.30 15.35 -0.49
CA GLY A 399 7.04 15.93 0.64
C GLY A 399 8.20 15.02 1.06
N VAL A 400 9.26 15.60 1.61
CA VAL A 400 10.40 14.82 2.16
C VAL A 400 10.10 14.42 3.59
N MET A 401 9.91 13.13 3.83
CA MET A 401 9.82 12.54 5.15
C MET A 401 11.23 12.19 5.65
N SER A 402 11.66 12.79 6.76
CA SER A 402 12.95 12.49 7.38
C SER A 402 12.74 11.62 8.61
N VAL A 403 13.46 10.50 8.69
CA VAL A 403 13.40 9.54 9.79
C VAL A 403 14.77 9.46 10.45
N SER A 404 14.82 9.72 11.75
CA SER A 404 16.07 9.70 12.54
C SER A 404 15.85 8.91 13.82
N ASN A 405 16.46 7.73 13.92
CA ASN A 405 16.27 6.80 15.04
C ASN A 405 14.78 6.63 15.41
N GLY A 406 13.96 6.43 14.38
CA GLY A 406 12.51 6.24 14.44
C GLY A 406 11.69 7.50 14.65
N ALA A 407 12.29 8.66 14.94
CA ALA A 407 11.57 9.92 14.96
C ALA A 407 11.28 10.38 13.54
N ILE A 408 10.00 10.59 13.23
CA ILE A 408 9.52 10.95 11.90
C ILE A 408 9.21 12.45 11.86
N SER A 409 9.66 13.13 10.81
CA SER A 409 9.30 14.50 10.50
C SER A 409 9.00 14.63 9.02
N LEU A 410 8.12 15.55 8.64
CA LEU A 410 7.75 15.77 7.25
C LEU A 410 7.98 17.23 6.88
N GLY A 411 8.70 17.44 5.78
CA GLY A 411 8.84 18.75 5.17
C GLY A 411 7.56 19.17 4.43
N ASP A 412 7.56 20.42 3.95
CA ASP A 412 6.44 20.94 3.18
C ASP A 412 6.20 20.10 1.92
N PHE A 413 4.92 19.91 1.58
CA PHE A 413 4.55 19.34 0.30
C PHE A 413 4.67 20.38 -0.80
N VAL A 414 5.16 19.93 -1.95
CA VAL A 414 5.13 20.70 -3.19
C VAL A 414 4.26 20.00 -4.22
N SER A 415 3.59 20.79 -5.06
CA SER A 415 2.77 20.26 -6.15
C SER A 415 3.64 19.65 -7.25
N VAL A 416 3.14 18.58 -7.86
CA VAL A 416 3.80 17.90 -8.99
C VAL A 416 3.03 18.24 -10.26
N GLY A 417 3.72 18.84 -11.23
CA GLY A 417 3.12 19.19 -12.53
C GLY A 417 2.76 20.66 -12.71
N THR A 418 3.04 21.51 -11.72
CA THR A 418 2.99 22.98 -11.83
C THR A 418 4.27 23.60 -11.30
N THR A 419 4.66 24.75 -11.87
CA THR A 419 5.74 25.59 -11.34
C THR A 419 5.28 26.55 -10.26
N ALA A 420 3.97 26.66 -10.03
CA ALA A 420 3.41 27.46 -8.95
C ALA A 420 4.00 27.00 -7.60
N ASP A 421 4.34 27.99 -6.76
CA ASP A 421 4.80 27.81 -5.38
C ASP A 421 5.95 26.80 -5.18
N GLY A 422 6.85 26.69 -6.18
CA GLY A 422 8.04 25.85 -6.06
C GLY A 422 7.78 24.36 -6.28
N GLY A 423 6.78 24.00 -7.10
CA GLY A 423 6.52 22.63 -7.55
C GLY A 423 7.60 21.99 -8.45
N LEU A 424 7.30 20.82 -8.99
CA LEU A 424 8.13 20.11 -9.97
C LEU A 424 7.73 20.44 -11.41
N HIS A 425 8.71 20.83 -12.23
CA HIS A 425 8.51 21.23 -13.62
C HIS A 425 8.79 20.10 -14.62
N TRP A 426 8.32 20.28 -15.86
CA TRP A 426 8.54 19.34 -16.96
C TRP A 426 9.88 19.61 -17.66
N TYR A 427 10.35 18.64 -18.45
CA TYR A 427 11.52 18.74 -19.30
C TYR A 427 11.13 18.75 -20.78
N ASP A 428 11.88 19.50 -21.60
CA ASP A 428 11.63 19.58 -23.05
C ASP A 428 11.92 18.25 -23.76
N GLN A 429 12.91 17.50 -23.28
CA GLN A 429 13.41 16.26 -23.88
C GLN A 429 13.38 15.13 -22.86
N ALA A 430 13.13 13.91 -23.34
CA ALA A 430 13.14 12.74 -22.48
C ALA A 430 14.58 12.45 -22.02
N GLY A 431 14.75 12.19 -20.72
CA GLY A 431 16.04 11.96 -20.08
C GLY A 431 16.00 10.79 -19.08
N PHE A 432 16.84 10.87 -18.05
CA PHE A 432 16.80 10.00 -16.85
C PHE A 432 16.91 8.49 -17.13
N GLY A 433 17.53 8.13 -18.25
CA GLY A 433 17.78 6.73 -18.61
C GLY A 433 16.52 5.97 -19.02
N VAL A 434 15.46 6.65 -19.46
CA VAL A 434 14.30 6.00 -20.10
C VAL A 434 14.76 5.34 -21.41
N THR A 435 14.38 4.08 -21.59
CA THR A 435 14.78 3.26 -22.74
C THR A 435 13.88 3.50 -23.95
N SER A 436 14.35 3.10 -25.14
CA SER A 436 13.50 3.15 -26.34
C SER A 436 12.28 2.21 -26.26
N GLU A 437 12.41 1.10 -25.52
CA GLU A 437 11.30 0.17 -25.24
C GLU A 437 10.23 0.87 -24.39
N GLU A 438 10.63 1.55 -23.32
CA GLU A 438 9.73 2.32 -22.46
C GLU A 438 9.04 3.45 -23.23
N ILE A 439 9.78 4.19 -24.06
CA ILE A 439 9.18 5.25 -24.90
C ILE A 439 8.15 4.68 -25.87
N ALA A 440 8.42 3.50 -26.46
CA ALA A 440 7.51 2.88 -27.41
C ALA A 440 6.19 2.41 -26.75
N ILE A 441 6.25 1.98 -25.48
CA ILE A 441 5.10 1.43 -24.76
C ILE A 441 4.34 2.53 -24.01
N PHE A 442 5.05 3.33 -23.23
CA PHE A 442 4.45 4.31 -22.31
C PHE A 442 4.43 5.74 -22.85
N GLY A 443 5.19 6.01 -23.91
CA GLY A 443 5.40 7.35 -24.46
C GLY A 443 6.60 8.06 -23.81
N ASP A 444 7.05 9.15 -24.43
CA ASP A 444 8.23 9.91 -23.98
C ASP A 444 7.99 10.74 -22.72
N ARG A 445 6.72 10.98 -22.35
CA ARG A 445 6.31 11.71 -21.14
C ARG A 445 6.91 11.11 -19.86
N VAL A 446 7.08 9.79 -19.80
CA VAL A 446 7.68 9.11 -18.63
C VAL A 446 9.13 9.51 -18.37
N GLY A 447 9.81 10.10 -19.37
CA GLY A 447 11.15 10.68 -19.24
C GLY A 447 11.20 12.20 -19.17
N LYS A 448 10.03 12.87 -19.16
CA LYS A 448 9.89 14.34 -19.26
C LYS A 448 9.05 14.97 -18.16
N ILE A 449 8.07 14.25 -17.64
CA ILE A 449 7.06 14.79 -16.73
C ILE A 449 7.08 13.92 -15.48
N PRO A 450 7.50 14.47 -14.32
CA PRO A 450 7.52 13.70 -13.06
C PRO A 450 6.17 13.05 -12.76
N ALA A 451 5.08 13.75 -13.05
CA ALA A 451 3.73 13.25 -12.82
C ALA A 451 3.29 12.08 -13.72
N ASP A 452 4.06 11.81 -14.79
CA ASP A 452 3.75 10.79 -15.78
C ASP A 452 4.72 9.61 -15.74
N THR A 453 5.77 9.64 -14.92
CA THR A 453 6.57 8.42 -14.69
C THR A 453 5.70 7.21 -14.29
N PRO A 454 4.58 7.36 -13.53
CA PRO A 454 3.73 6.23 -13.16
C PRO A 454 2.74 5.77 -14.25
N PHE A 455 2.88 6.24 -15.50
CA PHE A 455 2.36 5.49 -16.66
C PHE A 455 3.08 4.16 -16.85
N ILE A 456 4.33 4.04 -16.38
CA ILE A 456 5.02 2.76 -16.23
C ILE A 456 4.33 2.00 -15.10
N TYR A 457 3.82 0.79 -15.38
CA TYR A 457 3.10 -0.02 -14.40
C TYR A 457 4.01 -0.67 -13.35
N ASP A 458 5.30 -0.81 -13.66
CA ASP A 458 6.31 -1.26 -12.69
C ASP A 458 6.64 -0.12 -11.71
N PHE A 459 6.16 -0.23 -10.46
CA PHE A 459 6.26 0.84 -9.47
C PHE A 459 7.72 1.21 -9.12
N PRO A 460 8.65 0.26 -8.86
CA PRO A 460 10.05 0.57 -8.63
C PRO A 460 10.68 1.37 -9.78
N ARG A 461 10.41 0.98 -11.03
CA ARG A 461 10.91 1.71 -12.18
C ARG A 461 10.28 3.11 -12.31
N ALA A 462 8.98 3.24 -12.14
CA ALA A 462 8.29 4.52 -12.19
C ALA A 462 8.82 5.51 -11.14
N TYR A 463 9.02 5.05 -9.91
CA TYR A 463 9.38 5.91 -8.79
C TYR A 463 10.88 6.10 -8.58
N SER A 464 11.72 5.22 -9.12
CA SER A 464 13.14 5.52 -9.32
C SER A 464 13.34 6.67 -10.33
N LEU A 465 12.60 6.68 -11.44
CA LEU A 465 12.61 7.80 -12.40
C LEU A 465 12.06 9.09 -11.77
N PHE A 466 10.95 9.00 -11.04
CA PHE A 466 10.40 10.14 -10.28
C PHE A 466 11.44 10.74 -9.34
N THR A 467 12.15 9.89 -8.59
CA THR A 467 13.17 10.31 -7.63
C THR A 467 14.34 10.99 -8.30
N GLN A 468 14.79 10.49 -9.46
CA GLN A 468 15.86 11.15 -10.23
C GLN A 468 15.44 12.56 -10.69
N MET A 469 14.20 12.70 -11.17
CA MET A 469 13.67 14.01 -11.57
C MET A 469 13.51 14.96 -10.37
N TYR A 470 13.10 14.44 -9.20
CA TYR A 470 13.03 15.21 -7.96
C TYR A 470 14.43 15.71 -7.55
N LEU A 471 15.42 14.82 -7.51
CA LEU A 471 16.79 15.13 -7.11
C LEU A 471 17.46 16.13 -8.05
N ASP A 472 17.18 16.07 -9.35
CA ASP A 472 17.69 17.04 -10.33
C ASP A 472 17.18 18.47 -10.04
N GLN A 473 15.92 18.61 -9.62
CA GLN A 473 15.29 19.91 -9.38
C GLN A 473 15.44 20.45 -7.96
N LYS A 474 15.48 19.57 -6.95
CA LYS A 474 15.45 19.93 -5.52
C LYS A 474 16.76 19.59 -4.79
N GLY A 475 17.58 18.71 -5.34
CA GLY A 475 18.78 18.20 -4.69
C GLY A 475 18.48 17.33 -3.47
N GLY A 476 19.48 17.19 -2.59
CA GLY A 476 19.40 16.35 -1.40
C GLY A 476 19.75 14.89 -1.65
N SER A 477 19.34 14.02 -0.73
CA SER A 477 19.46 12.57 -0.83
C SER A 477 18.11 11.96 -0.51
N ILE A 478 17.72 10.93 -1.27
CA ILE A 478 16.47 10.19 -1.08
C ILE A 478 16.83 8.70 -1.03
N ASP A 479 16.41 8.04 0.04
CA ASP A 479 16.64 6.63 0.32
C ASP A 479 15.47 5.74 -0.19
N GLY A 480 14.33 6.35 -0.49
CA GLY A 480 13.18 5.64 -1.05
C GLY A 480 11.96 6.52 -1.27
N VAL A 481 10.87 5.91 -1.74
CA VAL A 481 9.58 6.53 -1.98
C VAL A 481 8.52 5.74 -1.23
N ILE A 482 7.59 6.43 -0.58
CA ILE A 482 6.37 5.87 -0.02
C ILE A 482 5.20 6.56 -0.71
N ALA A 483 4.43 5.81 -1.49
CA ALA A 483 3.24 6.32 -2.16
C ALA A 483 1.98 5.85 -1.44
N ILE A 484 1.11 6.81 -1.14
CA ILE A 484 -0.19 6.57 -0.50
C ILE A 484 -1.29 7.31 -1.24
N ASP A 485 -2.51 6.81 -1.11
CA ASP A 485 -3.69 7.41 -1.72
C ASP A 485 -4.77 7.80 -0.69
N PRO A 486 -5.86 8.48 -1.09
CA PRO A 486 -6.90 8.94 -0.17
C PRO A 486 -7.63 7.80 0.57
N VAL A 487 -7.63 6.59 0.01
CA VAL A 487 -8.23 5.41 0.66
C VAL A 487 -7.34 4.93 1.80
N PHE A 488 -6.02 4.86 1.57
CA PHE A 488 -5.08 4.56 2.65
C PHE A 488 -5.12 5.63 3.75
N LEU A 489 -5.19 6.91 3.37
CA LEU A 489 -5.35 8.01 4.32
C LEU A 489 -6.62 7.84 5.18
N GLN A 490 -7.74 7.43 4.57
CA GLN A 490 -8.97 7.14 5.30
C GLN A 490 -8.76 6.04 6.35
N TYR A 491 -8.05 4.95 6.02
CA TYR A 491 -7.75 3.88 6.96
C TYR A 491 -6.90 4.38 8.15
N MET A 492 -5.92 5.24 7.88
CA MET A 492 -5.10 5.85 8.92
C MET A 492 -5.90 6.79 9.82
N LEU A 493 -6.79 7.64 9.26
CA LEU A 493 -7.65 8.53 10.04
C LEU A 493 -8.70 7.77 10.87
N GLN A 494 -9.06 6.56 10.46
CA GLN A 494 -9.93 5.65 11.22
C GLN A 494 -9.31 5.26 12.58
N ILE A 495 -7.98 5.15 12.64
CA ILE A 495 -7.26 4.70 13.85
C ILE A 495 -6.57 5.86 14.59
N THR A 496 -6.25 6.96 13.90
CA THR A 496 -5.58 8.14 14.49
C THR A 496 -6.54 9.28 14.84
N GLY A 497 -7.82 9.19 14.43
CA GLY A 497 -8.80 10.27 14.55
C GLY A 497 -8.80 11.19 13.33
N GLY A 498 -9.92 11.89 13.13
CA GLY A 498 -10.09 12.85 12.04
C GLY A 498 -9.48 14.23 12.33
N VAL A 499 -9.44 15.06 11.30
CA VAL A 499 -9.01 16.46 11.35
C VAL A 499 -10.11 17.38 10.85
N ASP A 500 -10.08 18.65 11.28
CA ASP A 500 -10.91 19.70 10.71
C ASP A 500 -10.00 20.67 9.96
N VAL A 501 -10.33 20.92 8.69
CA VAL A 501 -9.62 21.88 7.85
C VAL A 501 -10.63 22.85 7.29
N ASN A 502 -10.53 24.11 7.72
CA ASN A 502 -11.43 25.19 7.31
C ASN A 502 -12.93 24.88 7.51
N GLY A 503 -13.27 24.19 8.60
CA GLY A 503 -14.66 23.79 8.91
C GLY A 503 -15.15 22.56 8.16
N VAL A 504 -14.27 21.88 7.42
CA VAL A 504 -14.56 20.59 6.78
C VAL A 504 -13.89 19.49 7.59
N ALA A 505 -14.71 18.60 8.13
CA ALA A 505 -14.24 17.41 8.83
C ALA A 505 -13.74 16.36 7.82
N VAL A 506 -12.50 15.93 7.98
CA VAL A 506 -11.86 14.85 7.20
C VAL A 506 -11.50 13.72 8.16
N ASN A 507 -12.09 12.54 7.98
CA ASN A 507 -11.96 11.44 8.93
C ASN A 507 -12.01 10.06 8.26
N GLY A 508 -11.95 9.02 9.08
CA GLY A 508 -11.97 7.64 8.60
C GLY A 508 -13.27 7.16 7.95
N ASP A 509 -14.31 7.98 7.89
CA ASP A 509 -15.57 7.65 7.23
C ASP A 509 -15.69 8.32 5.85
N ASN A 510 -15.07 9.49 5.64
CA ASN A 510 -15.31 10.33 4.47
C ASN A 510 -14.07 10.76 3.68
N ALA A 511 -12.85 10.56 4.20
CA ALA A 511 -11.65 11.15 3.59
C ALA A 511 -11.48 10.75 2.11
N ALA A 512 -11.76 9.49 1.77
CA ALA A 512 -11.61 9.01 0.40
C ALA A 512 -12.63 9.68 -0.55
N SER A 513 -13.93 9.68 -0.22
CA SER A 513 -14.96 10.29 -1.08
C SER A 513 -14.82 11.80 -1.15
N LEU A 514 -14.48 12.44 -0.02
CA LEU A 514 -14.27 13.88 0.05
C LEU A 514 -13.13 14.31 -0.86
N LEU A 515 -11.97 13.66 -0.77
CA LEU A 515 -10.77 14.08 -1.50
C LEU A 515 -10.80 13.67 -2.97
N MET A 516 -11.51 12.60 -3.32
CA MET A 516 -11.59 12.13 -4.70
C MET A 516 -12.79 12.69 -5.47
N HIS A 517 -13.81 13.24 -4.80
CA HIS A 517 -15.03 13.69 -5.47
C HIS A 517 -15.62 14.98 -4.87
N ASP A 518 -15.98 14.99 -3.58
CA ASP A 518 -16.82 16.06 -3.05
C ASP A 518 -16.10 17.42 -3.01
N ALA A 519 -14.80 17.43 -2.70
CA ALA A 519 -13.99 18.64 -2.67
C ALA A 519 -13.99 19.39 -4.01
N TYR A 520 -14.08 18.68 -5.13
CA TYR A 520 -14.12 19.27 -6.47
C TYR A 520 -15.41 20.03 -6.76
N ASN A 521 -16.50 19.69 -6.05
CA ASN A 521 -17.78 20.39 -6.16
C ASN A 521 -17.96 21.46 -5.07
N LEU A 522 -17.18 21.40 -3.99
CA LEU A 522 -17.28 22.30 -2.83
C LEU A 522 -16.39 23.54 -2.95
N PHE A 523 -15.27 23.44 -3.66
CA PHE A 523 -14.25 24.49 -3.75
C PHE A 523 -13.98 24.90 -5.20
N ASP A 524 -13.78 26.19 -5.42
CA ASP A 524 -13.30 26.72 -6.71
C ASP A 524 -11.91 26.14 -7.02
N THR A 525 -11.60 25.88 -8.30
CA THR A 525 -10.35 25.27 -8.76
C THR A 525 -9.10 25.92 -8.13
N ASP A 526 -9.08 27.25 -8.03
CA ASP A 526 -7.95 28.02 -7.48
C ASP A 526 -7.73 27.81 -5.96
N THR A 527 -8.73 27.26 -5.25
CA THR A 527 -8.67 27.02 -3.79
C THR A 527 -8.53 25.53 -3.42
N GLN A 528 -8.71 24.63 -4.39
CA GLN A 528 -8.63 23.19 -4.19
C GLN A 528 -7.23 22.76 -3.74
N ASP A 529 -6.18 23.24 -4.42
CA ASP A 529 -4.79 22.87 -4.11
C ASP A 529 -4.39 23.27 -2.68
N ALA A 530 -4.85 24.45 -2.23
CA ALA A 530 -4.65 24.92 -0.87
C ALA A 530 -5.40 24.05 0.15
N PHE A 531 -6.64 23.65 -0.16
CA PHE A 531 -7.41 22.73 0.68
C PHE A 531 -6.74 21.36 0.79
N PHE A 532 -6.35 20.74 -0.33
CA PHE A 532 -5.66 19.45 -0.34
C PHE A 532 -4.34 19.48 0.42
N SER A 533 -3.54 20.53 0.24
CA SER A 533 -2.29 20.72 0.98
C SER A 533 -2.53 20.88 2.49
N ALA A 534 -3.56 21.63 2.87
CA ALA A 534 -3.94 21.80 4.27
C ALA A 534 -4.46 20.50 4.90
N VAL A 535 -5.25 19.70 4.16
CA VAL A 535 -5.68 18.37 4.60
C VAL A 535 -4.49 17.43 4.75
N ALA A 536 -3.57 17.38 3.79
CA ALA A 536 -2.37 16.55 3.88
C ALA A 536 -1.51 16.90 5.10
N GLY A 537 -1.24 18.20 5.32
CA GLY A 537 -0.48 18.67 6.49
C GLY A 537 -1.19 18.41 7.82
N ALA A 538 -2.49 18.69 7.90
CA ALA A 538 -3.28 18.45 9.12
C ALA A 538 -3.39 16.95 9.44
N ALA A 539 -3.69 16.12 8.44
CA ALA A 539 -3.80 14.68 8.62
C ALA A 539 -2.44 14.09 9.03
N PHE A 540 -1.33 14.52 8.43
CA PHE A 540 0.00 14.08 8.85
C PHE A 540 0.30 14.45 10.31
N ASN A 541 0.09 15.72 10.67
CA ASN A 541 0.32 16.18 12.05
C ASN A 541 -0.55 15.43 13.05
N ASN A 542 -1.81 15.16 12.71
CA ASN A 542 -2.70 14.36 13.52
C ASN A 542 -2.25 12.90 13.65
N MET A 543 -1.83 12.28 12.55
CA MET A 543 -1.28 10.93 12.57
C MET A 543 -0.06 10.85 13.48
N MET A 544 0.91 11.76 13.35
CA MET A 544 2.11 11.75 14.19
C MET A 544 1.80 12.02 15.67
N SER A 545 0.92 12.98 15.95
CA SER A 545 0.54 13.33 17.33
C SER A 545 -0.22 12.21 18.04
N ASN A 546 -0.97 11.39 17.29
CA ASN A 546 -1.77 10.29 17.85
C ASN A 546 -1.12 8.92 17.68
N LEU A 547 0.00 8.80 16.99
CA LEU A 547 0.62 7.52 16.65
C LEU A 547 1.00 6.70 17.90
N GLY A 548 1.40 7.36 18.98
CA GLY A 548 1.68 6.71 20.27
C GLY A 548 0.44 6.16 20.99
N ASN A 549 -0.76 6.56 20.58
CA ASN A 549 -2.03 6.05 21.11
C ASN A 549 -2.62 4.93 20.23
N VAL A 550 -2.05 4.69 19.05
CA VAL A 550 -2.48 3.65 18.11
C VAL A 550 -1.87 2.32 18.53
N SER A 551 -2.69 1.28 18.64
CA SER A 551 -2.17 -0.06 18.89
C SER A 551 -1.42 -0.58 17.66
N LEU A 552 -0.35 -1.35 17.86
CA LEU A 552 0.36 -2.02 16.77
C LEU A 552 -0.60 -2.89 15.92
N THR A 553 -1.61 -3.48 16.55
CA THR A 553 -2.66 -4.26 15.86
C THR A 553 -3.39 -3.44 14.82
N ASP A 554 -3.77 -2.21 15.16
CA ASP A 554 -4.56 -1.34 14.30
C ASP A 554 -3.72 -0.80 13.15
N LEU A 555 -2.46 -0.46 13.40
CA LEU A 555 -1.52 -0.04 12.34
C LEU A 555 -1.25 -1.17 11.34
N LEU A 556 -0.95 -2.38 11.82
CA LEU A 556 -0.87 -3.57 10.97
C LEU A 556 -2.22 -3.86 10.28
N GLY A 557 -3.33 -3.42 10.90
CA GLY A 557 -4.69 -3.35 10.36
C GLY A 557 -4.73 -2.71 9.01
N VAL A 558 -4.25 -1.47 9.01
CA VAL A 558 -4.22 -0.60 7.86
C VAL A 558 -3.25 -1.11 6.81
N LEU A 559 -2.06 -1.59 7.20
CA LEU A 559 -1.06 -2.11 6.26
C LEU A 559 -1.51 -3.43 5.58
N GLU A 560 -2.03 -4.41 6.33
CA GLU A 560 -2.50 -5.68 5.75
C GLU A 560 -3.65 -5.47 4.76
N ARG A 561 -4.40 -4.37 4.91
CA ARG A 561 -5.43 -3.98 3.95
C ARG A 561 -4.85 -3.17 2.78
N GLY A 562 -4.05 -2.14 3.07
CA GLY A 562 -3.55 -1.20 2.08
C GLY A 562 -2.55 -1.79 1.08
N ILE A 563 -1.71 -2.72 1.51
CA ILE A 563 -0.69 -3.36 0.66
C ILE A 563 -1.32 -4.18 -0.48
N PRO A 564 -2.17 -5.20 -0.21
CA PRO A 564 -2.78 -5.99 -1.27
C PRO A 564 -3.76 -5.19 -2.13
N GLU A 565 -4.40 -4.15 -1.58
CA GLU A 565 -5.24 -3.24 -2.34
C GLU A 565 -4.43 -2.24 -3.20
N GLY A 566 -3.08 -2.23 -3.09
CA GLY A 566 -2.20 -1.33 -3.82
C GLY A 566 -2.27 0.14 -3.41
N ARG A 567 -2.79 0.41 -2.21
CA ARG A 567 -3.00 1.75 -1.62
C ARG A 567 -1.77 2.25 -0.86
N PHE A 568 -0.85 1.34 -0.55
CA PHE A 568 0.42 1.62 0.11
C PHE A 568 1.52 0.91 -0.68
N ARG A 569 2.41 1.69 -1.28
CA ARG A 569 3.54 1.19 -2.07
C ARG A 569 4.84 1.84 -1.63
N VAL A 570 5.92 1.08 -1.66
CA VAL A 570 7.25 1.53 -1.24
C VAL A 570 8.27 1.16 -2.29
N TRP A 571 9.23 2.03 -2.55
CA TRP A 571 10.43 1.73 -3.33
C TRP A 571 11.66 2.19 -2.55
N MET A 572 12.74 1.42 -2.58
CA MET A 572 13.99 1.70 -1.88
C MET A 572 15.12 1.90 -2.89
N ALA A 573 15.98 2.89 -2.64
CA ALA A 573 17.16 3.14 -3.45
C ALA A 573 18.26 2.08 -3.23
N ASN A 574 18.29 1.44 -2.05
CA ASN A 574 19.19 0.33 -1.74
C ASN A 574 18.58 -0.99 -2.21
N GLU A 575 19.33 -1.77 -2.99
CA GLU A 575 18.83 -3.02 -3.61
C GLU A 575 18.48 -4.12 -2.59
N ASP A 576 19.19 -4.21 -1.47
CA ASP A 576 18.90 -5.24 -0.45
C ASP A 576 17.66 -4.88 0.38
N GLU A 577 17.46 -3.58 0.63
CA GLU A 577 16.23 -3.05 1.21
C GLU A 577 15.04 -3.18 0.24
N GLU A 578 15.24 -2.98 -1.06
CA GLU A 578 14.17 -3.16 -2.05
C GLU A 578 13.69 -4.61 -2.11
N LYS A 579 14.61 -5.59 -2.08
CA LYS A 579 14.23 -7.02 -1.99
C LYS A 579 13.38 -7.32 -0.75
N VAL A 580 13.64 -6.64 0.35
CA VAL A 580 12.81 -6.76 1.57
C VAL A 580 11.40 -6.20 1.32
N ILE A 581 11.31 -5.03 0.68
CA ILE A 581 10.03 -4.40 0.33
C ILE A 581 9.23 -5.21 -0.70
N GLU A 582 9.90 -5.83 -1.67
CA GLU A 582 9.32 -6.78 -2.63
C GLU A 582 8.71 -7.99 -1.91
N LYS A 583 9.48 -8.63 -1.02
CA LYS A 583 9.00 -9.78 -0.21
C LYS A 583 7.82 -9.43 0.69
N LEU A 584 7.75 -8.18 1.16
CA LEU A 584 6.63 -7.67 1.95
C LEU A 584 5.39 -7.36 1.10
N GLY A 585 5.48 -7.49 -0.23
CA GLY A 585 4.39 -7.17 -1.18
C GLY A 585 4.16 -5.67 -1.36
N MET A 586 5.05 -4.83 -0.82
CA MET A 586 4.92 -3.38 -0.80
C MET A 586 5.48 -2.74 -2.08
N SER A 587 6.35 -3.42 -2.84
CA SER A 587 7.04 -2.82 -3.99
C SER A 587 6.11 -2.42 -5.14
N GLY A 588 5.11 -3.25 -5.45
CA GLY A 588 4.35 -3.11 -6.69
C GLY A 588 5.20 -3.38 -7.94
N ALA A 589 6.32 -4.10 -7.78
CA ALA A 589 7.12 -4.61 -8.89
C ALA A 589 6.32 -5.60 -9.74
N VAL A 590 6.65 -5.68 -11.02
CA VAL A 590 6.12 -6.74 -11.89
C VAL A 590 6.75 -8.07 -11.46
N GLU A 591 5.92 -9.10 -11.27
CA GLU A 591 6.43 -10.44 -10.95
C GLU A 591 7.32 -10.98 -12.06
N THR A 592 8.50 -11.48 -11.68
CA THR A 592 9.53 -11.99 -12.60
C THR A 592 9.84 -13.47 -12.39
N ASP A 593 9.33 -14.10 -11.33
CA ASP A 593 9.46 -15.52 -11.08
C ASP A 593 8.45 -16.32 -11.95
N PRO A 594 8.91 -17.17 -12.89
CA PRO A 594 8.03 -17.97 -13.73
C PRO A 594 7.26 -19.06 -12.97
N THR A 595 7.64 -19.36 -11.73
CA THR A 595 6.96 -20.35 -10.88
C THR A 595 5.68 -19.80 -10.24
N THR A 596 5.57 -18.47 -10.11
CA THR A 596 4.45 -17.74 -9.50
C THR A 596 3.75 -16.85 -10.54
N PRO A 597 2.92 -17.41 -11.44
CA PRO A 597 2.36 -16.65 -12.54
C PRO A 597 1.40 -15.54 -12.07
N GLN A 598 1.65 -14.31 -12.52
CA GLN A 598 0.80 -13.14 -12.28
C GLN A 598 0.45 -12.42 -13.59
N LEU A 599 -0.84 -12.23 -13.84
CA LEU A 599 -1.36 -11.41 -14.94
C LEU A 599 -1.54 -9.97 -14.46
N GLY A 600 -0.99 -9.01 -15.21
CA GLY A 600 -1.21 -7.59 -14.97
C GLY A 600 -2.27 -6.99 -15.90
N PHE A 601 -3.29 -6.34 -15.35
CA PHE A 601 -4.24 -5.50 -16.10
C PHE A 601 -4.14 -4.05 -15.62
N TYR A 602 -3.32 -3.26 -16.31
CA TYR A 602 -3.00 -1.90 -15.91
C TYR A 602 -3.68 -0.88 -16.82
N VAL A 603 -4.20 0.19 -16.22
CA VAL A 603 -4.91 1.26 -16.92
C VAL A 603 -4.35 2.61 -16.49
N ALA A 604 -4.15 3.53 -17.44
CA ALA A 604 -3.82 4.92 -17.16
C ALA A 604 -4.76 5.84 -17.94
N ASP A 605 -5.20 6.91 -17.30
CA ASP A 605 -6.15 7.87 -17.85
C ASP A 605 -5.42 9.06 -18.52
N ASP A 606 -5.67 9.23 -19.81
CA ASP A 606 -5.13 10.29 -20.65
C ASP A 606 -6.20 11.35 -21.00
N THR A 607 -7.33 11.36 -20.29
CA THR A 607 -8.43 12.33 -20.47
C THR A 607 -8.06 13.73 -19.95
N ALA A 608 -7.04 13.81 -19.09
CA ALA A 608 -6.60 15.01 -18.37
C ALA A 608 -7.74 15.60 -17.51
N SER A 609 -8.25 14.82 -16.57
CA SER A 609 -9.32 15.21 -15.65
C SER A 609 -9.49 14.25 -14.48
N LYS A 610 -10.43 14.58 -13.58
CA LYS A 610 -10.90 13.73 -12.48
C LYS A 610 -11.93 12.67 -12.91
N ILE A 611 -12.05 12.37 -14.21
CA ILE A 611 -13.13 11.52 -14.73
C ILE A 611 -13.03 10.08 -14.22
N SER A 612 -11.83 9.61 -13.86
CA SER A 612 -11.61 8.26 -13.36
C SER A 612 -12.32 7.98 -12.02
N TRP A 613 -12.95 8.96 -11.37
CA TRP A 613 -13.96 8.68 -10.33
C TRP A 613 -15.04 7.71 -10.81
N TYR A 614 -15.41 7.77 -12.10
CA TYR A 614 -16.48 6.97 -12.68
C TYR A 614 -16.01 5.64 -13.28
N ILE A 615 -14.72 5.27 -13.16
CA ILE A 615 -14.21 4.04 -13.78
C ILE A 615 -14.48 2.81 -12.90
N SER A 616 -14.97 1.73 -13.51
CA SER A 616 -14.88 0.37 -12.94
C SER A 616 -13.90 -0.47 -13.76
N LEU A 617 -13.01 -1.20 -13.07
CA LEU A 617 -12.14 -2.20 -13.66
C LEU A 617 -12.49 -3.57 -13.08
N ASN A 618 -12.79 -4.53 -13.94
CA ASN A 618 -13.10 -5.90 -13.52
C ASN A 618 -12.35 -6.89 -14.40
N THR A 619 -11.66 -7.87 -13.80
CA THR A 619 -10.99 -8.97 -14.52
C THR A 619 -11.46 -10.31 -13.98
N THR A 620 -11.80 -11.24 -14.85
CA THR A 620 -12.34 -12.56 -14.52
C THR A 620 -11.62 -13.64 -15.33
N ILE A 621 -11.18 -14.70 -14.64
CA ILE A 621 -10.73 -15.94 -15.28
C ILE A 621 -11.96 -16.78 -15.59
N ASN A 622 -12.27 -16.96 -16.87
CA ASN A 622 -13.48 -17.66 -17.32
C ASN A 622 -13.29 -19.18 -17.31
N SER A 623 -12.12 -19.65 -17.73
CA SER A 623 -11.77 -21.08 -17.77
C SER A 623 -10.25 -21.26 -17.82
N SER A 624 -9.79 -22.49 -17.55
CA SER A 624 -8.39 -22.88 -17.68
C SER A 624 -8.25 -24.26 -18.33
N THR A 625 -7.13 -24.49 -19.01
CA THR A 625 -6.77 -25.75 -19.65
C THR A 625 -5.29 -26.04 -19.40
N LYS A 626 -4.97 -27.19 -18.81
CA LYS A 626 -3.59 -27.66 -18.63
C LYS A 626 -3.07 -28.23 -19.94
N ASN A 627 -1.92 -27.75 -20.39
CA ASN A 627 -1.29 -28.15 -21.64
C ASN A 627 -0.35 -29.35 -21.43
N ALA A 628 0.01 -30.02 -22.52
CA ALA A 628 0.85 -31.21 -22.50
C ALA A 628 2.30 -30.94 -22.05
N ASP A 629 2.78 -29.70 -22.20
CA ASP A 629 4.11 -29.27 -21.80
C ASP A 629 4.21 -28.86 -20.32
N GLY A 630 3.09 -28.87 -19.59
CA GLY A 630 3.03 -28.45 -18.19
C GLY A 630 2.56 -27.01 -17.98
N SER A 631 2.47 -26.18 -19.02
CA SER A 631 1.87 -24.84 -18.89
C SER A 631 0.35 -24.92 -18.70
N THR A 632 -0.28 -23.84 -18.23
CA THR A 632 -1.74 -23.70 -18.17
C THR A 632 -2.16 -22.50 -19.02
N THR A 633 -3.14 -22.68 -19.90
CA THR A 633 -3.79 -21.58 -20.64
C THR A 633 -5.10 -21.21 -19.97
N TYR A 634 -5.27 -19.93 -19.66
CA TYR A 634 -6.45 -19.33 -19.05
C TYR A 634 -7.16 -18.46 -20.08
N ASN A 635 -8.49 -18.58 -20.17
CA ASN A 635 -9.30 -17.60 -20.89
C ASN A 635 -9.75 -16.52 -19.91
N VAL A 636 -9.42 -15.26 -20.22
CA VAL A 636 -9.60 -14.12 -19.31
C VAL A 636 -10.45 -13.05 -19.99
N THR A 637 -11.33 -12.42 -19.22
CA THR A 637 -12.06 -11.22 -19.62
C THR A 637 -11.70 -10.07 -18.67
N SER A 638 -11.27 -8.93 -19.23
CA SER A 638 -11.09 -7.68 -18.49
C SER A 638 -12.02 -6.61 -19.05
N THR A 639 -12.62 -5.79 -18.19
CA THR A 639 -13.54 -4.72 -18.59
C THR A 639 -13.15 -3.38 -18.01
N ILE A 640 -13.43 -2.33 -18.79
CA ILE A 640 -13.38 -0.94 -18.38
C ILE A 640 -14.78 -0.37 -18.57
N THR A 641 -15.47 -0.05 -17.48
CA THR A 641 -16.80 0.59 -17.54
C THR A 641 -16.69 2.04 -17.13
N ASN A 642 -17.28 2.92 -17.92
CA ASN A 642 -17.46 4.31 -17.57
C ASN A 642 -18.87 4.51 -17.00
N ASN A 643 -18.98 4.68 -15.69
CA ASN A 643 -20.26 4.82 -15.00
C ASN A 643 -20.87 6.22 -15.12
N LEU A 644 -20.17 7.19 -15.72
CA LEU A 644 -20.66 8.55 -15.89
C LEU A 644 -21.85 8.57 -16.85
N THR A 645 -22.99 9.08 -16.41
CA THR A 645 -24.13 9.27 -17.32
C THR A 645 -24.03 10.63 -18.03
N PRO A 646 -24.61 10.78 -19.25
CA PRO A 646 -24.70 12.08 -19.90
C PRO A 646 -25.42 13.16 -19.06
N ALA A 647 -26.39 12.76 -18.23
CA ALA A 647 -27.13 13.67 -17.37
C ALA A 647 -26.27 14.18 -16.21
N GLU A 648 -25.46 13.32 -15.60
CA GLU A 648 -24.48 13.73 -14.59
C GLU A 648 -23.41 14.63 -15.22
N ALA A 649 -22.84 14.23 -16.36
CA ALA A 649 -21.79 14.98 -17.04
C ALA A 649 -22.21 16.41 -17.41
N ALA A 650 -23.49 16.63 -17.73
CA ALA A 650 -24.03 17.96 -18.02
C ALA A 650 -23.99 18.93 -16.82
N ASN A 651 -23.86 18.41 -15.60
CA ASN A 651 -23.78 19.17 -14.35
C ASN A 651 -22.38 19.14 -13.72
N GLN A 652 -21.39 18.56 -14.40
CA GLN A 652 -20.02 18.47 -13.91
C GLN A 652 -19.15 19.53 -14.57
N ASP A 653 -18.17 20.03 -13.82
CA ASP A 653 -17.16 20.92 -14.36
C ASP A 653 -16.29 20.22 -15.40
N GLN A 654 -15.75 21.00 -16.35
CA GLN A 654 -14.82 20.48 -17.36
C GLN A 654 -13.57 19.87 -16.71
N TYR A 655 -13.19 20.36 -15.53
CA TYR A 655 -12.09 19.81 -14.73
C TYR A 655 -12.31 18.35 -14.32
N ILE A 656 -13.57 17.96 -14.10
CA ILE A 656 -13.95 16.58 -13.81
C ILE A 656 -14.10 15.78 -15.10
N THR A 657 -14.74 16.36 -16.12
CA THR A 657 -15.07 15.58 -17.33
C THR A 657 -13.90 15.43 -18.29
N GLY A 658 -12.99 16.40 -18.46
CA GLY A 658 -11.88 16.29 -19.41
C GLY A 658 -11.65 17.50 -20.29
N TYR A 659 -10.37 17.84 -20.51
CA TYR A 659 -9.95 18.83 -21.49
C TYR A 659 -9.47 18.22 -22.82
N SER A 660 -9.33 16.90 -22.91
CA SER A 660 -8.83 16.24 -24.11
C SER A 660 -9.67 16.54 -25.35
N THR A 661 -9.02 17.06 -26.39
CA THR A 661 -9.66 17.34 -27.69
C THR A 661 -9.94 16.08 -28.50
N MET A 662 -9.44 14.92 -28.05
CA MET A 662 -9.68 13.62 -28.68
C MET A 662 -11.01 13.00 -28.25
N LYS A 663 -11.70 13.58 -27.26
CA LYS A 663 -13.01 13.12 -26.78
C LYS A 663 -14.06 13.21 -27.88
N ARG A 664 -14.90 12.18 -27.97
CA ARG A 664 -16.06 12.13 -28.88
C ARG A 664 -17.26 12.88 -28.31
N ASP A 665 -17.42 12.90 -26.99
CA ASP A 665 -18.36 13.75 -26.26
C ASP A 665 -17.88 14.05 -24.83
N VAL A 666 -18.67 14.80 -24.04
CA VAL A 666 -18.30 15.20 -22.66
C VAL A 666 -18.10 14.02 -21.70
N THR A 667 -18.65 12.85 -21.97
CA THR A 667 -18.52 11.67 -21.10
C THR A 667 -17.32 10.80 -21.42
N ASP A 668 -16.69 10.98 -22.58
CA ASP A 668 -15.70 10.05 -23.11
C ASP A 668 -14.42 9.98 -22.24
N MET A 669 -14.03 8.76 -21.86
CA MET A 669 -12.78 8.45 -21.16
C MET A 669 -11.75 7.92 -22.14
N LEU A 670 -10.50 8.37 -22.02
CA LEU A 670 -9.39 7.97 -22.86
C LEU A 670 -8.37 7.20 -22.02
N ASN A 671 -8.26 5.90 -22.26
CA ASN A 671 -7.46 5.02 -21.42
C ASN A 671 -6.37 4.31 -22.20
N ARG A 672 -5.14 4.36 -21.68
CA ARG A 672 -4.06 3.44 -22.07
C ARG A 672 -4.22 2.16 -21.27
N VAL A 673 -4.13 1.03 -21.97
CA VAL A 673 -4.30 -0.30 -21.38
C VAL A 673 -3.05 -1.12 -21.64
N TYR A 674 -2.54 -1.75 -20.58
CA TYR A 674 -1.41 -2.67 -20.62
C TYR A 674 -1.83 -4.01 -20.01
N ILE A 675 -1.84 -5.07 -20.82
CA ILE A 675 -2.08 -6.44 -20.35
C ILE A 675 -0.74 -7.17 -20.34
N ALA A 676 -0.12 -7.27 -19.17
CA ALA A 676 1.21 -7.86 -18.98
C ALA A 676 1.10 -9.37 -18.73
N ALA A 677 1.77 -10.16 -19.57
CA ALA A 677 1.86 -11.60 -19.40
C ALA A 677 2.61 -11.95 -18.10
N PRO A 678 2.29 -13.10 -17.47
CA PRO A 678 3.13 -13.69 -16.45
C PRO A 678 4.56 -13.91 -16.93
N ALA A 679 5.53 -13.90 -16.00
CA ALA A 679 6.91 -14.23 -16.29
C ALA A 679 7.03 -15.60 -17.00
N GLY A 680 7.76 -15.63 -18.12
CA GLY A 680 7.88 -16.81 -18.99
C GLY A 680 6.59 -17.25 -19.69
N GLY A 681 5.51 -16.48 -19.58
CA GLY A 681 4.21 -16.72 -20.19
C GLY A 681 3.93 -15.83 -21.41
N THR A 682 2.71 -15.95 -21.95
CA THR A 682 2.26 -15.23 -23.15
C THR A 682 0.79 -14.80 -23.09
N ILE A 683 0.47 -13.71 -23.78
CA ILE A 683 -0.90 -13.27 -24.12
C ILE A 683 -1.17 -13.58 -25.60
N SER A 684 -2.32 -14.18 -25.89
CA SER A 684 -2.77 -14.44 -27.27
C SER A 684 -4.26 -14.18 -27.46
N ASP A 685 -4.70 -14.17 -28.71
CA ASP A 685 -6.11 -14.12 -29.10
C ASP A 685 -6.89 -12.95 -28.50
N VAL A 686 -6.23 -11.78 -28.37
CA VAL A 686 -6.84 -10.58 -27.82
C VAL A 686 -7.92 -10.06 -28.76
N THR A 687 -9.14 -9.98 -28.24
CA THR A 687 -10.29 -9.33 -28.88
C THR A 687 -10.76 -8.18 -28.02
N VAL A 688 -11.09 -7.05 -28.64
CA VAL A 688 -11.62 -5.87 -27.95
C VAL A 688 -13.00 -5.55 -28.51
N ASP A 689 -14.00 -5.55 -27.63
CA ASP A 689 -15.35 -5.05 -27.90
C ASP A 689 -15.47 -3.65 -27.30
N GLY A 690 -15.47 -2.63 -28.15
CA GLY A 690 -15.41 -1.21 -27.78
C GLY A 690 -14.67 -0.38 -28.82
N TYR A 691 -14.43 0.90 -28.52
CA TYR A 691 -13.60 1.75 -29.37
C TYR A 691 -12.13 1.60 -28.99
N SER A 692 -11.37 0.92 -29.85
CA SER A 692 -9.93 0.72 -29.72
C SER A 692 -9.21 1.38 -30.90
N ASN A 693 -8.04 1.98 -30.64
CA ASN A 693 -7.17 2.54 -31.66
C ASN A 693 -6.29 1.47 -32.35
N GLY A 694 -6.53 0.19 -32.08
CA GLY A 694 -5.77 -0.93 -32.63
C GLY A 694 -4.55 -1.21 -31.76
N GLY A 695 -4.73 -2.03 -30.73
CA GLY A 695 -3.64 -2.48 -29.88
C GLY A 695 -2.75 -3.55 -30.51
N GLY A 696 -1.63 -3.83 -29.86
CA GLY A 696 -0.62 -4.76 -30.34
C GLY A 696 0.24 -5.34 -29.23
N LEU A 697 0.89 -6.46 -29.54
CA LEU A 697 1.86 -7.08 -28.63
C LEU A 697 3.21 -6.36 -28.73
N ALA A 698 3.79 -6.12 -27.56
CA ALA A 698 5.14 -5.64 -27.34
C ALA A 698 5.84 -6.52 -26.31
N THR A 699 7.09 -6.17 -25.99
CA THR A 699 7.88 -6.77 -24.92
C THR A 699 8.32 -5.66 -23.99
N TYR A 700 8.30 -5.91 -22.68
CA TYR A 700 8.84 -5.02 -21.67
C TYR A 700 9.63 -5.86 -20.67
N ASN A 701 10.93 -5.58 -20.52
CA ASN A 701 11.84 -6.33 -19.65
C ASN A 701 11.78 -7.87 -19.84
N GLY A 702 11.59 -8.31 -21.09
CA GLY A 702 11.49 -9.73 -21.44
C GLY A 702 10.10 -10.36 -21.28
N ASN A 703 9.15 -9.65 -20.66
CA ASN A 703 7.76 -10.09 -20.55
C ASN A 703 6.93 -9.57 -21.72
N GLN A 704 6.01 -10.39 -22.23
CA GLN A 704 5.09 -9.97 -23.27
C GLN A 704 4.02 -9.03 -22.68
N VAL A 705 3.67 -7.96 -23.40
CA VAL A 705 2.62 -7.02 -23.00
C VAL A 705 1.75 -6.67 -24.19
N TYR A 706 0.44 -6.73 -24.05
CA TYR A 706 -0.50 -6.14 -25.02
C TYR A 706 -0.74 -4.68 -24.64
N VAL A 707 -0.59 -3.78 -25.59
CA VAL A 707 -0.74 -2.33 -25.40
C VAL A 707 -1.87 -1.84 -26.28
N ASP A 708 -2.80 -1.06 -25.72
CA ASP A 708 -3.89 -0.45 -26.47
C ASP A 708 -4.23 0.95 -25.93
N PHE A 709 -4.89 1.73 -26.77
CA PHE A 709 -5.53 2.99 -26.38
C PHE A 709 -7.01 2.90 -26.72
N VAL A 710 -7.85 2.94 -25.71
CA VAL A 710 -9.30 2.78 -25.85
C VAL A 710 -10.06 4.01 -25.42
N GLN A 711 -11.25 4.19 -25.98
CA GLN A 711 -12.16 5.26 -25.59
C GLN A 711 -13.50 4.69 -25.13
N THR A 712 -13.92 5.01 -23.92
CA THR A 712 -15.15 4.47 -23.32
C THR A 712 -16.13 5.61 -23.01
N LEU A 713 -17.23 5.68 -23.78
CA LEU A 713 -18.31 6.65 -23.55
C LEU A 713 -19.03 6.37 -22.23
N GLY A 714 -19.70 7.40 -21.70
CA GLY A 714 -20.52 7.31 -20.50
C GLY A 714 -21.62 6.25 -20.61
N GLY A 715 -21.70 5.38 -19.60
CA GLY A 715 -22.59 4.23 -19.54
C GLY A 715 -22.16 3.04 -20.40
N ALA A 716 -21.04 3.12 -21.11
CA ALA A 716 -20.51 2.03 -21.92
C ALA A 716 -19.43 1.23 -21.18
N THR A 717 -19.19 0.03 -21.70
CA THR A 717 -18.12 -0.86 -21.25
C THR A 717 -17.26 -1.24 -22.45
N THR A 718 -15.94 -1.10 -22.32
CA THR A 718 -14.96 -1.69 -23.21
C THR A 718 -14.51 -3.03 -22.64
N THR A 719 -14.61 -4.11 -23.42
CA THR A 719 -14.31 -5.48 -22.98
C THR A 719 -13.13 -6.06 -23.75
N PHE A 720 -12.15 -6.58 -23.03
CA PHE A 720 -11.03 -7.35 -23.55
C PHE A 720 -11.26 -8.82 -23.24
N THR A 721 -11.17 -9.68 -24.24
CA THR A 721 -11.14 -11.14 -24.05
C THR A 721 -9.87 -11.69 -24.69
N TYR A 722 -9.11 -12.49 -23.95
CA TYR A 722 -7.79 -12.96 -24.35
C TYR A 722 -7.41 -14.26 -23.65
N ASN A 723 -6.38 -14.92 -24.17
CA ASN A 723 -5.78 -16.09 -23.54
C ASN A 723 -4.48 -15.69 -22.84
N VAL A 724 -4.25 -16.26 -21.66
CA VAL A 724 -3.02 -16.13 -20.88
C VAL A 724 -2.43 -17.51 -20.70
N THR A 725 -1.24 -17.76 -21.24
CA THR A 725 -0.53 -19.02 -21.04
C THR A 725 0.63 -18.80 -20.08
N THR A 726 0.70 -19.59 -19.01
CA THR A 726 1.78 -19.50 -18.01
C THR A 726 3.05 -20.19 -18.49
N SER A 727 4.17 -19.96 -17.79
CA SER A 727 5.36 -20.80 -17.93
C SER A 727 5.03 -22.28 -17.63
N PRO A 728 5.68 -23.25 -18.31
CA PRO A 728 5.70 -24.65 -17.89
C PRO A 728 6.28 -24.89 -16.49
N GLU A 729 7.07 -23.95 -15.98
CA GLU A 729 7.67 -23.99 -14.64
C GLU A 729 6.70 -23.56 -13.53
N ALA A 730 5.52 -23.03 -13.90
CA ALA A 730 4.52 -22.56 -12.94
C ALA A 730 4.11 -23.66 -11.94
N THR A 731 4.31 -23.39 -10.66
CA THR A 731 3.90 -24.26 -9.55
C THR A 731 2.64 -23.77 -8.86
N GLU A 732 2.26 -22.51 -9.07
CA GLU A 732 1.07 -21.87 -8.50
C GLU A 732 -0.02 -21.59 -9.55
N GLU A 733 -1.23 -21.26 -9.08
CA GLU A 733 -2.30 -20.79 -9.98
C GLU A 733 -2.08 -19.33 -10.40
N LEU A 734 -2.57 -18.98 -11.58
CA LEU A 734 -2.52 -17.61 -12.09
C LEU A 734 -3.22 -16.64 -11.14
N THR A 735 -2.47 -15.65 -10.66
CA THR A 735 -3.01 -14.50 -9.91
C THR A 735 -3.21 -13.30 -10.82
N ILE A 736 -4.02 -12.32 -10.38
CA ILE A 736 -4.29 -11.09 -11.13
C ILE A 736 -3.89 -9.89 -10.28
N VAL A 737 -3.13 -8.97 -10.87
CA VAL A 737 -2.93 -7.62 -10.36
C VAL A 737 -3.57 -6.61 -11.31
N GLN A 738 -4.22 -5.60 -10.75
CA GLN A 738 -4.86 -4.53 -11.54
C GLN A 738 -4.61 -3.17 -10.91
N THR A 739 -4.70 -2.10 -11.71
CA THR A 739 -4.54 -0.73 -11.23
C THR A 739 -5.60 -0.41 -10.15
N PRO A 740 -5.21 0.06 -8.95
CA PRO A 740 -6.15 0.49 -7.92
C PRO A 740 -7.01 1.69 -8.36
N THR A 741 -8.34 1.59 -8.23
CA THR A 741 -9.29 2.63 -8.66
C THR A 741 -10.10 3.23 -7.50
N ALA A 742 -10.90 4.26 -7.75
CA ALA A 742 -11.88 4.76 -6.78
C ALA A 742 -13.17 3.93 -6.69
N GLN A 743 -13.32 2.87 -7.51
CA GLN A 743 -14.57 2.11 -7.73
C GLN A 743 -15.30 1.72 -6.44
N GLY A 744 -14.60 1.09 -5.49
CA GLY A 744 -15.19 0.64 -4.23
C GLY A 744 -15.66 1.76 -3.31
N ILE A 745 -15.02 2.94 -3.39
CA ILE A 745 -15.41 4.13 -2.62
C ILE A 745 -16.59 4.84 -3.29
N ALA A 746 -16.58 4.91 -4.62
CA ALA A 746 -17.64 5.53 -5.40
C ALA A 746 -18.93 4.68 -5.46
N GLY A 747 -18.88 3.42 -5.00
CA GLY A 747 -20.04 2.53 -4.96
C GLY A 747 -20.37 1.90 -6.31
N TRP A 748 -19.43 1.90 -7.25
CA TRP A 748 -19.59 1.24 -8.55
C TRP A 748 -19.39 -0.27 -8.43
N GLN A 749 -20.08 -1.01 -9.31
CA GLN A 749 -19.94 -2.46 -9.43
C GLN A 749 -18.78 -2.84 -10.35
#